data_AF-A0A2Z3LDA7-F1
#
_entry.id   AF-A0A2Z3LDA7-F1
#
_cell.length_a   1.000
_cell.length_b   1.000
_cell.length_c   1.000
_cell.angle_alpha   90.00
_cell.angle_beta   90.00
_cell.angle_gamma   90.00
#
_symmetry.space_group_name_H-M   'P 1'
#
loop_
_entity.id
_entity.type
_entity.pdbx_description
1 polymer ?
#
loop_
_entity_poly.entity_id
_entity_poly.type
_entity_poly.pdbx_seq_one_letter_code
_entity_poly.pdbx_strand_id
1 'polypeptide(L)'
;MIKKLIVRIGNESKVAWMALYTLLSTLLVFSIIGVQGYLIYLAVLQLAGASFLLLCYVFLSEDKIPNRLMVSFYCLSVLFSFMGTFWYWSNTVDAKHVLFLLLIPSLIILLLLPLALRRGYVFLMFVCYITTTSKLVQLWPLCQGVLYAQLGLGIFAFIVILQCESAVSARKNFHLKKQCKVKDRKDPCDHLVDAEQSNKATLIAHKGGLSDYDREYLEFEEEFLKRIAQSDVYTFEEPAEITIDELMVSVETALKKEKLRRVPRLLVIKQDAHVPDKIFCKVKTIVRLLVTAVLRMIDLDFCKRQCVHIKLSSTQLQYNFNNFMEDGSLSNIRFPAVAIAINNITVHPAALPELQTCYQDGLGDYFYSDNGIVPMYWNRSMEIIRDAAYTHYGYVEVPNCCTLLVVLPCNSANSIEDKMIAQLPLKFKESVTVKEEKASVRILESFYWYASRIIRLNAAEVGGILLLLRRCYGFQRHASGKLLYVRAVGIAETVASWVFYSYAPVYAALLYDLARYSSLPLSYLKANYDPSVFYLIEMLLRIDKQIQLRDLPSVINDCRSFGLRELILSIIYIKLAERVYDLNHAIGYTSLETVKHMVQETLSTYVELAERLQSPEIKNLLTYVAKKALENGRKK
;
A
#
# COMPACT_ATOMS: atom_id res chain seq x y z
N MET A 1 29.28 18.70 14.90
CA MET A 1 29.29 20.16 14.64
C MET A 1 28.88 20.48 13.20
N ILE A 2 29.47 19.84 12.19
CA ILE A 2 29.16 20.03 10.75
C ILE A 2 27.71 19.63 10.37
N LYS A 3 27.16 18.54 10.95
CA LYS A 3 25.75 18.14 10.75
C LYS A 3 24.72 19.15 11.31
N LYS A 4 25.10 19.90 12.36
CA LYS A 4 24.29 21.03 12.88
C LYS A 4 24.43 22.25 11.96
N LEU A 5 25.62 22.49 11.40
CA LEU A 5 25.86 23.57 10.45
C LEU A 5 25.08 23.40 9.14
N ILE A 6 25.02 22.19 8.58
CA ILE A 6 24.31 21.88 7.31
C ILE A 6 22.78 21.97 7.47
N VAL A 7 22.23 21.57 8.62
CA VAL A 7 20.79 21.74 8.91
C VAL A 7 20.44 23.19 9.24
N ARG A 8 21.35 23.95 9.85
CA ARG A 8 21.18 25.40 10.14
C ARG A 8 21.18 26.24 8.85
N ILE A 9 22.05 25.92 7.89
CA ILE A 9 22.11 26.57 6.56
C ILE A 9 20.84 26.32 5.72
N GLY A 10 20.13 25.19 5.89
CA GLY A 10 19.03 24.79 5.00
C GLY A 10 17.72 25.60 5.11
N ASN A 11 17.44 26.23 6.26
CA ASN A 11 16.26 27.09 6.45
C ASN A 11 16.61 28.57 6.50
N GLU A 12 17.78 28.94 7.03
CA GLU A 12 18.24 30.33 7.11
C GLU A 12 18.62 30.89 5.74
N SER A 13 19.22 30.07 4.87
CA SER A 13 19.55 30.49 3.50
C SER A 13 18.30 30.84 2.68
N LYS A 14 17.17 30.18 2.90
CA LYS A 14 15.94 30.41 2.12
C LYS A 14 15.37 31.80 2.35
N VAL A 15 15.39 32.31 3.59
CA VAL A 15 14.89 33.65 3.91
C VAL A 15 15.79 34.73 3.30
N ALA A 16 17.10 34.56 3.38
CA ALA A 16 18.07 35.46 2.75
C ALA A 16 17.94 35.46 1.22
N TRP A 17 17.82 34.29 0.58
CA TRP A 17 17.59 34.18 -0.87
C TRP A 17 16.25 34.79 -1.30
N MET A 18 15.20 34.67 -0.49
CA MET A 18 13.90 35.29 -0.76
C MET A 18 13.93 36.82 -0.65
N ALA A 19 14.62 37.37 0.36
CA ALA A 19 14.77 38.81 0.52
C ALA A 19 15.62 39.40 -0.63
N LEU A 20 16.70 38.71 -1.00
CA LEU A 20 17.55 39.07 -2.14
C LEU A 20 16.79 39.01 -3.46
N TYR A 21 15.96 37.97 -3.67
CA TYR A 21 15.09 37.84 -4.84
C TYR A 21 14.11 39.01 -4.96
N THR A 22 13.44 39.34 -3.86
CA THR A 22 12.47 40.45 -3.84
C THR A 22 13.16 41.75 -4.22
N LEU A 23 14.34 42.02 -3.65
CA LEU A 23 15.12 43.23 -3.90
C LEU A 23 15.61 43.33 -5.36
N LEU A 24 16.14 42.24 -5.92
CA LEU A 24 16.55 42.17 -7.33
C LEU A 24 15.35 42.33 -8.28
N SER A 25 14.21 41.70 -7.97
CA SER A 25 13.01 41.80 -8.80
C SER A 25 12.47 43.24 -8.82
N THR A 26 12.45 43.92 -7.67
CA THR A 26 12.00 45.31 -7.57
C THR A 26 12.96 46.27 -8.29
N LEU A 27 14.27 46.09 -8.18
CA LEU A 27 15.27 46.89 -8.90
C LEU A 27 15.17 46.69 -10.42
N LEU A 28 14.96 45.46 -10.88
CA LEU A 28 14.79 45.14 -12.29
C LEU A 28 13.52 45.80 -12.86
N VAL A 29 12.40 45.72 -12.12
CA VAL A 29 11.15 46.43 -12.47
C VAL A 29 11.38 47.94 -12.54
N PHE A 30 12.13 48.51 -11.60
CA PHE A 30 12.48 49.94 -11.60
C PHE A 30 13.32 50.34 -12.81
N SER A 31 14.27 49.49 -13.21
CA SER A 31 15.17 49.74 -14.35
C SER A 31 14.45 49.68 -15.71
N ILE A 32 13.39 48.88 -15.82
CA ILE A 32 12.66 48.65 -17.07
C ILE A 32 11.56 49.70 -17.27
N ILE A 33 10.87 50.11 -16.21
CA ILE A 33 9.65 50.93 -16.33
C ILE A 33 9.98 52.42 -16.46
N GLY A 34 11.16 52.85 -16.01
CA GLY A 34 11.47 54.28 -15.89
C GLY A 34 10.58 54.97 -14.84
N VAL A 35 11.01 56.13 -14.37
CA VAL A 35 10.40 56.81 -13.20
C VAL A 35 9.05 57.44 -13.59
N GLN A 36 7.99 56.64 -13.70
CA GLN A 36 6.61 57.13 -13.81
C GLN A 36 5.96 57.15 -12.42
N GLY A 37 5.56 58.35 -11.99
CA GLY A 37 5.41 58.76 -10.59
C GLY A 37 4.51 57.90 -9.68
N TYR A 38 3.55 57.16 -10.20
CA TYR A 38 2.64 56.34 -9.38
C TYR A 38 3.20 54.96 -9.02
N LEU A 39 4.10 54.39 -9.82
CA LEU A 39 4.69 53.05 -9.56
C LEU A 39 5.86 53.10 -8.57
N ILE A 40 6.42 54.29 -8.34
CA ILE A 40 7.49 54.52 -7.36
C ILE A 40 7.01 54.12 -5.96
N TYR A 41 5.77 54.48 -5.59
CA TYR A 41 5.24 54.19 -4.26
C TYR A 41 5.09 52.68 -4.00
N LEU A 42 4.67 51.90 -5.01
CA LEU A 42 4.59 50.44 -4.90
C LEU A 42 5.98 49.80 -4.79
N ALA A 43 6.94 50.27 -5.59
CA ALA A 43 8.30 49.77 -5.55
C ALA A 43 8.99 50.12 -4.21
N VAL A 44 8.77 51.33 -3.69
CA VAL A 44 9.24 51.76 -2.36
C VAL A 44 8.62 50.90 -1.27
N LEU A 45 7.34 50.55 -1.36
CA LEU A 45 6.67 49.67 -0.40
C LEU A 45 7.24 48.24 -0.44
N GLN A 46 7.52 47.71 -1.64
CA GLN A 46 8.17 46.41 -1.81
C GLN A 46 9.61 46.41 -1.28
N LEU A 47 10.36 47.49 -1.53
CA LEU A 47 11.72 47.63 -1.03
C LEU A 47 11.74 47.76 0.50
N ALA A 48 10.77 48.49 1.07
CA ALA A 48 10.58 48.62 2.51
C ALA A 48 10.21 47.27 3.15
N GLY A 49 9.30 46.50 2.52
CA GLY A 49 8.93 45.15 2.97
C GLY A 49 10.08 44.15 2.89
N ALA A 50 10.85 44.17 1.78
CA ALA A 50 12.04 43.33 1.63
C ALA A 50 13.12 43.69 2.64
N SER A 51 13.39 44.99 2.84
CA SER A 51 14.35 45.50 3.82
C SER A 51 13.92 45.15 5.24
N PHE A 52 12.63 45.25 5.57
CA PHE A 52 12.09 44.88 6.87
C PHE A 52 12.22 43.37 7.14
N LEU A 53 11.99 42.51 6.13
CA LEU A 53 12.22 41.07 6.25
C LEU A 53 13.70 40.73 6.45
N LEU A 54 14.60 41.45 5.77
CA LEU A 54 16.05 41.31 5.92
C LEU A 54 16.50 41.80 7.31
N LEU A 55 15.92 42.89 7.81
CA LEU A 55 16.17 43.40 9.16
C LEU A 55 15.63 42.44 10.23
N CYS A 56 14.43 41.89 10.05
CA CYS A 56 13.86 40.88 10.93
C CYS A 56 14.72 39.62 10.97
N TYR A 57 15.30 39.22 9.83
CA TYR A 57 16.24 38.11 9.74
C TYR A 57 17.55 38.38 10.50
N VAL A 58 18.06 39.61 10.44
CA VAL A 58 19.32 40.00 11.12
C VAL A 58 19.12 40.20 12.63
N PHE A 59 17.96 40.69 13.08
CA PHE A 59 17.75 41.11 14.47
C PHE A 59 16.91 40.14 15.34
N LEU A 60 16.10 39.24 14.78
CA LEU A 60 15.37 38.26 15.59
C LEU A 60 16.18 36.97 15.79
N SER A 61 16.59 36.75 17.04
CA SER A 61 17.26 35.53 17.52
C SER A 61 16.44 34.26 17.24
N GLU A 62 17.16 33.17 16.95
CA GLU A 62 16.82 31.91 16.28
C GLU A 62 15.53 31.16 16.70
N ASP A 63 14.83 31.54 17.77
CA ASP A 63 13.78 30.70 18.38
C ASP A 63 12.34 31.27 18.38
N LYS A 64 12.09 32.48 17.84
CA LYS A 64 10.81 33.18 18.12
C LYS A 64 10.01 33.78 16.96
N ILE A 65 10.30 33.50 15.69
CA ILE A 65 9.42 33.97 14.61
C ILE A 65 8.30 32.93 14.38
N PRO A 66 7.01 33.27 14.60
CA PRO A 66 5.91 32.36 14.30
C PRO A 66 5.86 32.10 12.79
N ASN A 67 5.93 30.84 12.36
CA ASN A 67 5.86 30.46 10.94
C ASN A 67 4.68 31.10 10.19
N ARG A 68 3.56 31.36 10.88
CA ARG A 68 2.39 32.01 10.28
C ARG A 68 2.70 33.42 9.78
N LEU A 69 3.47 34.20 10.53
CA LEU A 69 3.86 35.56 10.16
C LEU A 69 4.76 35.56 8.91
N MET A 70 5.72 34.63 8.85
CA MET A 70 6.62 34.50 7.71
C MET A 70 5.86 34.07 6.42
N VAL A 71 4.91 33.13 6.56
CA VAL A 71 4.04 32.72 5.44
C VAL A 71 3.11 33.86 5.01
N SER A 72 2.54 34.62 5.94
CA SER A 72 1.70 35.77 5.62
C SER A 72 2.47 36.85 4.85
N PHE A 73 3.70 37.17 5.25
CA PHE A 73 4.54 38.13 4.52
C PHE A 73 4.94 37.62 3.12
N TYR A 74 5.20 36.32 2.97
CA TYR A 74 5.45 35.70 1.67
C TYR A 74 4.22 35.80 0.75
N CYS A 75 3.04 35.47 1.27
CA CYS A 75 1.80 35.61 0.51
C CYS A 75 1.55 37.06 0.11
N LEU A 76 1.83 38.02 1.01
CA LEU A 76 1.70 39.44 0.73
C LEU A 76 2.67 39.90 -0.38
N SER A 77 3.95 39.54 -0.31
CA SER A 77 4.95 39.96 -1.29
C SER A 77 4.63 39.42 -2.68
N VAL A 78 4.25 38.15 -2.76
CA VAL A 78 3.79 37.52 -4.01
C VAL A 78 2.54 38.20 -4.55
N LEU A 79 1.55 38.49 -3.71
CA LEU A 79 0.34 39.23 -4.08
C LEU A 79 0.66 40.61 -4.66
N PHE A 80 1.58 41.35 -4.04
CA PHE A 80 1.98 42.68 -4.52
C PHE A 80 2.75 42.61 -5.85
N SER A 81 3.61 41.61 -6.04
CA SER A 81 4.26 41.38 -7.34
C SER A 81 3.23 41.10 -8.43
N PHE A 82 2.21 40.28 -8.15
CA PHE A 82 1.14 40.00 -9.11
C PHE A 82 0.25 41.21 -9.38
N MET A 83 -0.09 42.02 -8.37
CA MET A 83 -0.86 43.26 -8.59
C MET A 83 -0.10 44.25 -9.46
N GLY A 84 1.22 44.38 -9.30
CA GLY A 84 2.05 45.20 -10.18
C GLY A 84 2.03 44.71 -11.63
N THR A 85 2.12 43.39 -11.84
CA THR A 85 2.00 42.79 -13.19
C THR A 85 0.60 42.97 -13.78
N PHE A 86 -0.45 42.85 -12.96
CA PHE A 86 -1.85 42.99 -13.41
C PHE A 86 -2.20 44.43 -13.78
N TRP A 87 -1.69 45.41 -13.01
CA TRP A 87 -1.83 46.84 -13.33
C TRP A 87 -1.08 47.22 -14.62
N TYR A 88 0.11 46.65 -14.83
CA TYR A 88 0.85 46.87 -16.06
C TYR A 88 0.17 46.21 -17.28
N TRP A 89 -0.41 45.03 -17.08
CA TRP A 89 -1.21 44.33 -18.10
C TRP A 89 -2.46 45.11 -18.49
N SER A 90 -3.11 45.82 -17.56
CA SER A 90 -4.27 46.64 -17.88
C SER A 90 -3.94 47.92 -18.64
N ASN A 91 -2.69 48.40 -18.58
CA ASN A 91 -2.28 49.71 -19.10
C ASN A 91 -1.27 49.66 -20.27
N THR A 92 -0.76 48.48 -20.67
CA THR A 92 0.17 48.35 -21.79
C THR A 92 -0.38 47.50 -22.92
N VAL A 93 -0.18 47.97 -24.15
CA VAL A 93 -0.73 47.34 -25.38
C VAL A 93 0.19 46.23 -25.93
N ASP A 94 1.45 46.17 -25.49
CA ASP A 94 2.41 45.22 -26.05
C ASP A 94 2.50 43.92 -25.24
N ALA A 95 1.72 42.93 -25.68
CA ALA A 95 1.63 41.59 -25.08
C ALA A 95 2.98 40.87 -24.94
N LYS A 96 3.99 41.23 -25.75
CA LYS A 96 5.33 40.62 -25.70
C LYS A 96 6.10 41.04 -24.45
N HIS A 97 5.97 42.30 -24.04
CA HIS A 97 6.61 42.81 -22.83
C HIS A 97 6.00 42.20 -21.56
N VAL A 98 4.67 42.01 -21.54
CA VAL A 98 3.98 41.37 -20.41
C VAL A 98 4.36 39.90 -20.27
N LEU A 99 4.49 39.18 -21.39
CA LEU A 99 4.92 37.79 -21.38
C LEU A 99 6.35 37.64 -20.83
N PHE A 100 7.26 38.54 -21.20
CA PHE A 100 8.63 38.54 -20.69
C PHE A 100 8.69 38.80 -19.18
N LEU A 101 7.89 39.75 -18.69
CA LEU A 101 7.74 40.04 -17.25
C LEU A 101 7.15 38.87 -16.45
N LEU A 102 6.29 38.05 -17.04
CA LEU A 102 5.71 36.84 -16.40
C LEU A 102 6.64 35.62 -16.40
N LEU A 103 7.54 35.53 -17.39
CA LEU A 103 8.48 34.41 -17.53
C LEU A 103 9.55 34.42 -16.44
N ILE A 104 10.00 35.59 -15.98
CA ILE A 104 11.07 35.71 -14.99
C ILE A 104 10.66 35.17 -13.60
N PRO A 105 9.51 35.55 -13.01
CA PRO A 105 9.01 34.95 -11.78
C PRO A 105 8.71 33.46 -11.94
N SER A 106 8.15 33.07 -13.09
CA SER A 106 7.81 31.69 -13.40
C SER A 106 9.03 30.76 -13.42
N LEU A 107 10.16 31.22 -13.96
CA LEU A 107 11.41 30.46 -14.02
C LEU A 107 11.95 30.16 -12.62
N ILE A 108 11.83 31.12 -11.70
CA ILE A 108 12.33 31.02 -10.33
C ILE A 108 11.41 30.14 -9.47
N ILE A 109 10.09 30.24 -9.67
CA ILE A 109 9.12 29.29 -9.11
C ILE A 109 9.44 27.86 -9.59
N LEU A 110 9.78 27.68 -10.86
CA LEU A 110 10.20 26.41 -11.46
C LEU A 110 11.47 25.81 -10.83
N LEU A 111 12.37 26.65 -10.31
CA LEU A 111 13.63 26.23 -9.66
C LEU A 111 13.42 25.83 -8.20
N LEU A 112 12.36 26.33 -7.56
CA LEU A 112 12.03 26.04 -6.16
C LEU A 112 11.05 24.86 -6.00
N LEU A 113 10.35 24.44 -7.06
CA LEU A 113 9.40 23.32 -7.00
C LEU A 113 10.07 21.93 -7.10
N PRO A 114 9.56 20.91 -6.35
CA PRO A 114 9.94 19.51 -6.51
C PRO A 114 9.75 18.98 -7.94
N LEU A 115 10.60 18.04 -8.35
CA LEU A 115 10.76 17.62 -9.75
C LEU A 115 9.46 17.12 -10.43
N ALA A 116 8.57 16.47 -9.68
CA ALA A 116 7.28 15.97 -10.19
C ALA A 116 6.32 17.12 -10.54
N LEU A 117 6.34 18.20 -9.76
CA LEU A 117 5.47 19.36 -9.93
C LEU A 117 6.01 20.36 -10.95
N ARG A 118 7.34 20.39 -11.13
CA ARG A 118 8.02 21.15 -12.18
C ARG A 118 7.46 20.82 -13.57
N ARG A 119 7.16 19.54 -13.84
CA ARG A 119 6.61 19.08 -15.13
C ARG A 119 5.19 19.58 -15.36
N GLY A 120 4.35 19.57 -14.34
CA GLY A 120 2.97 20.08 -14.42
C GLY A 120 2.90 21.59 -14.65
N TYR A 121 3.74 22.36 -13.95
CA TYR A 121 3.80 23.82 -14.13
C TYR A 121 4.34 24.21 -15.51
N VAL A 122 5.37 23.51 -16.03
CA VAL A 122 5.87 23.72 -17.39
C VAL A 122 4.78 23.42 -18.43
N PHE A 123 4.03 22.34 -18.25
CA PHE A 123 2.92 22.00 -19.14
C PHE A 123 1.84 23.10 -19.14
N LEU A 124 1.48 23.62 -17.97
CA LEU A 124 0.52 24.72 -17.84
C LEU A 124 1.01 26.00 -18.55
N MET A 125 2.27 26.39 -18.33
CA MET A 125 2.86 27.57 -18.99
C MET A 125 2.93 27.38 -20.51
N PHE A 126 3.19 26.17 -20.98
CA PHE A 126 3.20 25.83 -22.40
C PHE A 126 1.80 25.92 -23.03
N VAL A 127 0.76 25.47 -22.32
CA VAL A 127 -0.64 25.62 -22.76
C VAL A 127 -1.03 27.10 -22.79
N CYS A 128 -0.66 27.89 -21.78
CA CYS A 128 -0.88 29.34 -21.76
C CYS A 128 -0.14 30.05 -22.91
N TYR A 129 1.06 29.60 -23.26
CA TYR A 129 1.84 30.16 -24.37
C TYR A 129 1.23 29.83 -25.73
N ILE A 130 0.80 28.59 -25.97
CA ILE A 130 0.14 28.21 -27.22
C ILE A 130 -1.19 28.95 -27.38
N THR A 131 -1.97 29.06 -26.31
CA THR A 131 -3.27 29.73 -26.36
C THR A 131 -3.12 31.23 -26.63
N THR A 132 -2.13 31.90 -26.04
CA THR A 132 -1.85 33.33 -26.28
C THR A 132 -1.22 33.63 -27.65
N THR A 133 -0.49 32.68 -28.25
CA THR A 133 0.16 32.86 -29.56
C THR A 133 -0.71 32.40 -30.74
N SER A 134 -1.69 31.54 -30.51
CA SER A 134 -2.66 31.16 -31.54
C SER A 134 -3.61 32.32 -31.85
N LYS A 135 -3.89 32.58 -33.14
CA LYS A 135 -4.83 33.62 -33.60
C LYS A 135 -6.29 33.44 -33.12
N LEU A 136 -6.58 32.48 -32.24
CA LEU A 136 -7.91 32.23 -31.66
C LEU A 136 -8.38 33.32 -30.67
N VAL A 137 -7.55 34.31 -30.35
CA VAL A 137 -7.84 35.40 -29.39
C VAL A 137 -8.95 36.36 -29.87
N GLN A 138 -9.38 36.30 -31.14
CA GLN A 138 -10.36 37.26 -31.68
C GLN A 138 -11.82 37.04 -31.24
N LEU A 139 -12.17 36.00 -30.49
CA LEU A 139 -13.58 35.64 -30.26
C LEU A 139 -14.07 35.57 -28.81
N TRP A 140 -13.32 35.99 -27.78
CA TRP A 140 -13.81 35.80 -26.40
C TRP A 140 -13.27 36.74 -25.30
N PRO A 141 -13.38 38.09 -25.40
CA PRO A 141 -12.46 38.95 -24.64
C PRO A 141 -12.79 39.27 -23.17
N LEU A 142 -13.96 38.93 -22.61
CA LEU A 142 -14.37 39.57 -21.33
C LEU A 142 -14.51 38.66 -20.10
N CYS A 143 -14.41 37.34 -20.20
CA CYS A 143 -14.60 36.46 -19.04
C CYS A 143 -13.46 35.47 -18.73
N GLN A 144 -12.42 35.38 -19.55
CA GLN A 144 -11.40 34.33 -19.37
C GLN A 144 -10.29 34.70 -18.37
N GLY A 145 -9.84 35.96 -18.32
CA GLY A 145 -8.73 36.35 -17.42
C GLY A 145 -9.07 36.13 -15.94
N VAL A 146 -10.29 36.46 -15.55
CA VAL A 146 -10.78 36.27 -14.16
C VAL A 146 -10.94 34.78 -13.85
N LEU A 147 -11.46 33.98 -14.78
CA LEU A 147 -11.73 32.56 -14.54
C LEU A 147 -10.43 31.75 -14.46
N TYR A 148 -9.45 32.03 -15.34
CA TYR A 148 -8.13 31.39 -15.27
C TYR A 148 -7.29 31.87 -14.10
N ALA A 149 -7.38 33.14 -13.72
CA ALA A 149 -6.75 33.64 -12.50
C ALA A 149 -7.37 32.99 -11.26
N GLN A 150 -8.69 32.84 -11.19
CA GLN A 150 -9.38 32.15 -10.09
C GLN A 150 -9.08 30.65 -10.06
N LEU A 151 -8.97 29.99 -11.21
CA LEU A 151 -8.57 28.57 -11.29
C LEU A 151 -7.11 28.39 -10.85
N GLY A 152 -6.22 29.29 -11.28
CA GLY A 152 -4.83 29.33 -10.86
C GLY A 152 -4.68 29.59 -9.35
N LEU A 153 -5.46 30.54 -8.81
CA LEU A 153 -5.49 30.83 -7.37
C LEU A 153 -6.03 29.64 -6.57
N GLY A 154 -7.08 28.98 -7.08
CA GLY A 154 -7.68 27.80 -6.44
C GLY A 154 -6.72 26.62 -6.39
N ILE A 155 -6.02 26.34 -7.50
CA ILE A 155 -5.00 25.28 -7.56
C ILE A 155 -3.81 25.64 -6.65
N PHE A 156 -3.37 26.90 -6.64
CA PHE A 156 -2.26 27.34 -5.79
C PHE A 156 -2.63 27.27 -4.30
N ALA A 157 -3.81 27.74 -3.90
CA ALA A 157 -4.31 27.63 -2.55
C ALA A 157 -4.45 26.16 -2.11
N PHE A 158 -4.95 25.29 -2.98
CA PHE A 158 -5.03 23.85 -2.74
C PHE A 158 -3.65 23.21 -2.50
N ILE A 159 -2.65 23.60 -3.28
CA ILE A 159 -1.26 23.13 -3.12
C ILE A 159 -0.65 23.64 -1.81
N VAL A 160 -0.90 24.90 -1.42
CA VAL A 160 -0.43 25.46 -0.15
C VAL A 160 -1.10 24.79 1.06
N ILE A 161 -2.38 24.42 0.95
CA ILE A 161 -3.10 23.65 1.98
C ILE A 161 -2.48 22.26 2.14
N LEU A 162 -2.23 21.54 1.05
CA LEU A 162 -1.57 20.21 1.09
C LEU A 162 -0.15 20.29 1.68
N GLN A 163 0.59 21.36 1.38
CA GLN A 163 1.91 21.58 1.98
C GLN A 163 1.82 21.95 3.48
N CYS A 164 0.85 22.76 3.89
CA CYS A 164 0.60 23.03 5.30
C CYS A 164 0.24 21.76 6.07
N GLU A 165 -0.60 20.88 5.51
CA GLU A 165 -0.95 19.61 6.14
C GLU A 165 0.22 18.65 6.26
N SER A 166 1.07 18.53 5.23
CA SER A 166 2.27 17.69 5.29
C SER A 166 3.31 18.23 6.29
N ALA A 167 3.47 19.55 6.39
CA ALA A 167 4.37 20.19 7.35
C ALA A 167 3.85 20.11 8.80
N VAL A 168 2.53 20.23 9.01
CA VAL A 168 1.87 20.01 10.31
C VAL A 168 1.98 18.54 10.72
N SER A 169 1.86 17.60 9.77
CA SER A 169 2.03 16.16 10.00
C SER A 169 3.48 15.81 10.36
N ALA A 170 4.46 16.40 9.67
CA ALA A 170 5.88 16.25 10.01
C ALA A 170 6.22 16.84 11.40
N ARG A 171 5.60 17.98 11.79
CA ARG A 171 5.75 18.57 13.13
C ARG A 171 5.07 17.76 14.22
N LYS A 172 3.86 17.21 14.00
CA LYS A 172 3.21 16.29 14.93
C LYS A 172 4.09 15.05 15.16
N ASN A 173 4.69 14.50 14.10
CA ASN A 173 5.62 13.37 14.22
C ASN A 173 6.92 13.70 14.97
N PHE A 174 7.47 14.91 14.80
CA PHE A 174 8.64 15.37 15.56
C PHE A 174 8.30 15.64 17.04
N HIS A 175 7.13 16.22 17.33
CA HIS A 175 6.67 16.46 18.70
C HIS A 175 6.35 15.16 19.45
N LEU A 176 5.77 14.16 18.77
CA LEU A 176 5.50 12.83 19.31
C LEU A 176 6.79 12.04 19.56
N LYS A 177 7.80 12.17 18.69
CA LYS A 177 9.15 11.60 18.91
C LYS A 177 9.86 12.21 20.13
N LYS A 178 9.55 13.47 20.46
CA LYS A 178 10.05 14.17 21.65
C LYS A 178 9.23 13.82 22.91
N GLN A 179 7.92 13.58 22.79
CA GLN A 179 7.06 13.13 23.90
C GLN A 179 7.27 11.65 24.27
N CYS A 180 7.54 10.74 23.33
CA CYS A 180 7.94 9.35 23.65
C CYS A 180 9.22 9.31 24.50
N LYS A 181 10.21 10.17 24.21
CA LYS A 181 11.43 10.30 25.04
C LYS A 181 11.21 10.90 26.43
N VAL A 182 10.07 11.55 26.67
CA VAL A 182 9.72 12.16 27.96
C VAL A 182 8.75 11.28 28.77
N LYS A 183 7.96 10.43 28.11
CA LYS A 183 7.05 9.47 28.75
C LYS A 183 7.75 8.23 29.32
N ASP A 184 8.95 7.89 28.87
CA ASP A 184 9.81 6.85 29.47
C ASP A 184 10.40 7.22 30.86
N ARG A 185 9.90 8.29 31.50
CA ARG A 185 10.41 8.76 32.81
C ARG A 185 9.37 9.07 33.89
N LYS A 186 8.08 8.76 33.70
CA LYS A 186 7.08 8.88 34.78
C LYS A 186 6.01 7.79 34.67
N ASP A 187 6.06 6.84 35.60
CA ASP A 187 4.85 6.17 36.10
C ASP A 187 3.94 7.22 36.74
N PRO A 188 2.61 7.09 36.57
CA PRO A 188 1.83 6.70 37.74
C PRO A 188 0.58 5.83 37.44
N CYS A 189 0.27 4.99 38.43
CA CYS A 189 -1.02 4.34 38.67
C CYS A 189 -2.15 5.33 39.03
N ASP A 190 -3.37 4.78 38.94
CA ASP A 190 -4.62 5.05 39.68
C ASP A 190 -5.62 6.16 39.24
N HIS A 191 -6.88 5.68 39.18
CA HIS A 191 -8.23 6.30 39.36
C HIS A 191 -9.16 6.08 38.13
N LEU A 192 -10.06 5.07 38.16
CA LEU A 192 -11.42 4.95 38.74
C LEU A 192 -12.55 5.49 37.83
N VAL A 193 -13.58 4.63 37.62
CA VAL A 193 -15.05 4.88 37.69
C VAL A 193 -15.68 5.60 36.45
N ASP A 194 -16.80 5.21 35.83
CA ASP A 194 -17.91 4.28 36.17
C ASP A 194 -18.74 3.80 34.96
N ALA A 195 -19.53 2.75 35.24
CA ALA A 195 -20.69 2.14 34.58
C ALA A 195 -21.55 2.95 33.57
N GLU A 196 -21.99 2.27 32.50
CA GLU A 196 -23.39 1.83 32.31
C GLU A 196 -23.62 1.09 30.99
N GLN A 197 -24.55 0.11 31.02
CA GLN A 197 -25.19 -0.63 29.91
C GLN A 197 -24.79 -2.11 29.71
N SER A 198 -24.89 -2.86 30.81
CA SER A 198 -25.36 -4.24 30.81
C SER A 198 -26.84 -4.30 30.39
N ASN A 199 -27.18 -5.03 29.32
CA ASN A 199 -28.47 -5.78 29.25
C ASN A 199 -28.66 -6.74 28.05
N LYS A 200 -27.60 -7.36 27.49
CA LYS A 200 -27.81 -8.43 26.48
C LYS A 200 -26.93 -9.69 26.61
N ALA A 201 -25.99 -9.77 27.55
CA ALA A 201 -25.10 -10.93 27.70
C ALA A 201 -25.63 -12.03 28.66
N THR A 202 -26.78 -11.83 29.29
CA THR A 202 -27.23 -12.67 30.42
C THR A 202 -27.91 -13.99 30.03
N LEU A 203 -27.57 -14.60 28.88
CA LEU A 203 -28.13 -15.90 28.49
C LEU A 203 -27.10 -17.02 28.27
N ILE A 204 -25.80 -16.76 28.44
CA ILE A 204 -24.75 -17.79 28.32
C ILE A 204 -24.05 -18.09 29.66
N ALA A 205 -24.20 -17.24 30.67
CA ALA A 205 -23.53 -17.37 31.98
C ALA A 205 -24.18 -18.38 32.96
N HIS A 206 -24.84 -19.44 32.47
CA HIS A 206 -25.40 -20.49 33.31
C HIS A 206 -24.93 -21.89 32.85
N LYS A 207 -23.62 -22.14 32.97
CA LYS A 207 -23.00 -23.39 33.44
C LYS A 207 -21.48 -23.33 33.24
N GLY A 208 -20.73 -23.30 34.34
CA GLY A 208 -19.27 -23.35 34.37
C GLY A 208 -18.65 -21.97 34.60
N GLY A 209 -18.04 -21.76 35.76
CA GLY A 209 -17.44 -20.49 36.16
C GLY A 209 -16.29 -20.09 35.24
N LEU A 210 -16.55 -19.13 34.35
CA LEU A 210 -15.52 -18.34 33.68
C LEU A 210 -14.88 -17.39 34.69
N SER A 211 -13.56 -17.28 34.66
CA SER A 211 -12.83 -16.30 35.45
C SER A 211 -13.21 -14.87 35.02
N ASP A 212 -13.08 -13.88 35.90
CA ASP A 212 -13.30 -12.46 35.52
C ASP A 212 -12.39 -12.01 34.34
N TYR A 213 -11.32 -12.76 34.05
CA TYR A 213 -10.42 -12.52 32.93
C TYR A 213 -10.93 -13.09 31.59
N ASP A 214 -11.63 -14.23 31.61
CA ASP A 214 -12.32 -14.73 30.41
C ASP A 214 -13.40 -13.73 29.95
N ARG A 215 -13.95 -12.96 30.91
CA ARG A 215 -14.88 -11.86 30.65
C ARG A 215 -14.19 -10.65 30.01
N GLU A 216 -13.02 -10.24 30.49
CA GLU A 216 -12.23 -9.12 29.94
C GLU A 216 -11.68 -9.43 28.52
N TYR A 217 -11.34 -10.70 28.22
CA TYR A 217 -10.93 -11.13 26.88
C TYR A 217 -12.12 -11.22 25.90
N LEU A 218 -13.25 -11.78 26.35
CA LEU A 218 -14.50 -11.73 25.59
C LEU A 218 -14.94 -10.28 25.35
N GLU A 219 -14.74 -9.40 26.33
CA GLU A 219 -14.98 -7.96 26.18
C GLU A 219 -14.02 -7.32 25.18
N PHE A 220 -12.72 -7.64 25.17
CA PHE A 220 -11.79 -7.15 24.14
C PHE A 220 -12.17 -7.67 22.75
N GLU A 221 -12.42 -8.97 22.61
CA GLU A 221 -12.85 -9.59 21.35
C GLU A 221 -14.18 -8.99 20.87
N GLU A 222 -15.17 -8.82 21.75
CA GLU A 222 -16.44 -8.17 21.44
C GLU A 222 -16.28 -6.67 21.14
N GLU A 223 -15.55 -5.90 21.93
CA GLU A 223 -15.29 -4.46 21.74
C GLU A 223 -14.54 -4.22 20.42
N PHE A 224 -13.57 -5.07 20.12
CA PHE A 224 -12.78 -5.04 18.89
C PHE A 224 -13.61 -5.44 17.67
N LEU A 225 -14.37 -6.54 17.73
CA LEU A 225 -15.30 -6.96 16.68
C LEU A 225 -16.42 -5.94 16.46
N LYS A 226 -16.92 -5.31 17.53
CA LYS A 226 -17.94 -4.25 17.50
C LYS A 226 -17.39 -2.98 16.85
N ARG A 227 -16.13 -2.61 17.09
CA ARG A 227 -15.47 -1.48 16.41
C ARG A 227 -15.16 -1.76 14.94
N ILE A 228 -14.83 -3.01 14.58
CA ILE A 228 -14.71 -3.44 13.17
C ILE A 228 -16.07 -3.37 12.47
N ALA A 229 -17.13 -3.87 13.10
CA ALA A 229 -18.50 -3.86 12.59
C ALA A 229 -19.10 -2.44 12.46
N GLN A 230 -18.58 -1.47 13.20
CA GLN A 230 -18.97 -0.05 13.12
C GLN A 230 -18.21 0.74 12.04
N SER A 231 -17.26 0.12 11.32
CA SER A 231 -16.60 0.79 10.19
C SER A 231 -17.48 0.66 8.93
N ASP A 232 -18.11 1.77 8.51
CA ASP A 232 -19.04 1.89 7.38
C ASP A 232 -18.40 1.67 5.98
N VAL A 233 -17.34 0.87 5.85
CA VAL A 233 -16.44 0.93 4.68
C VAL A 233 -16.83 -0.01 3.54
N TYR A 234 -17.79 -0.92 3.71
CA TYR A 234 -18.10 -1.90 2.66
C TYR A 234 -19.60 -2.05 2.42
N THR A 235 -20.08 -1.53 1.29
CA THR A 235 -21.28 -2.08 0.64
C THR A 235 -20.97 -3.53 0.22
N PHE A 236 -21.31 -4.48 1.08
CA PHE A 236 -21.18 -5.90 0.79
C PHE A 236 -22.18 -6.31 -0.29
N GLU A 237 -21.68 -6.80 -1.43
CA GLU A 237 -22.50 -7.62 -2.31
C GLU A 237 -22.67 -8.98 -1.63
N GLU A 238 -23.90 -9.29 -1.23
CA GLU A 238 -24.23 -10.59 -0.67
C GLU A 238 -24.18 -11.66 -1.77
N PRO A 239 -23.51 -12.79 -1.52
CA PRO A 239 -23.49 -13.89 -2.45
C PRO A 239 -24.89 -14.50 -2.58
N ALA A 240 -25.28 -14.85 -3.81
CA ALA A 240 -26.59 -15.39 -4.15
C ALA A 240 -26.45 -16.65 -5.01
N GLU A 241 -27.47 -17.51 -4.94
CA GLU A 241 -27.60 -18.65 -5.85
C GLU A 241 -28.09 -18.16 -7.22
N ILE A 242 -27.41 -18.56 -8.29
CA ILE A 242 -27.80 -18.24 -9.67
C ILE A 242 -27.62 -19.47 -10.56
N THR A 243 -28.54 -19.69 -11.50
CA THR A 243 -28.36 -20.74 -12.50
C THR A 243 -27.30 -20.34 -13.53
N ILE A 244 -26.61 -21.30 -14.14
CA ILE A 244 -25.62 -21.00 -15.19
C ILE A 244 -26.29 -20.25 -16.35
N ASP A 245 -27.52 -20.60 -16.72
CA ASP A 245 -28.22 -19.97 -17.84
C ASP A 245 -28.58 -18.51 -17.52
N GLU A 246 -29.07 -18.22 -16.30
CA GLU A 246 -29.32 -16.84 -15.83
C GLU A 246 -28.03 -16.01 -15.75
N LEU A 247 -26.92 -16.63 -15.34
CA LEU A 247 -25.62 -15.98 -15.32
C LEU A 247 -25.19 -15.58 -16.74
N MET A 248 -25.33 -16.47 -17.72
CA MET A 248 -24.99 -16.18 -19.11
C MET A 248 -25.88 -15.08 -19.70
N VAL A 249 -27.18 -15.08 -19.40
CA VAL A 249 -28.10 -13.99 -19.79
C VAL A 249 -27.66 -12.65 -19.18
N SER A 250 -27.19 -12.66 -17.93
CA SER A 250 -26.66 -11.47 -17.25
C SER A 250 -25.38 -10.96 -17.90
N VAL A 251 -24.49 -11.85 -18.32
CA VAL A 251 -23.26 -11.52 -19.07
C VAL A 251 -23.60 -10.92 -20.42
N GLU A 252 -24.51 -11.51 -21.20
CA GLU A 252 -24.96 -10.95 -22.48
C GLU A 252 -25.59 -9.56 -22.31
N THR A 253 -26.39 -9.38 -21.27
CA THR A 253 -27.02 -8.09 -20.95
C THR A 253 -25.98 -7.04 -20.59
N ALA A 254 -24.93 -7.41 -19.84
CA ALA A 254 -23.82 -6.53 -19.51
C ALA A 254 -22.99 -6.18 -20.77
N LEU A 255 -22.68 -7.16 -21.63
CA LEU A 255 -21.98 -6.93 -22.90
C LEU A 255 -22.75 -5.99 -23.85
N LYS A 256 -24.09 -6.03 -23.85
CA LYS A 256 -24.92 -5.08 -24.62
C LYS A 256 -24.85 -3.64 -24.10
N LYS A 257 -24.51 -3.45 -22.82
CA LYS A 257 -24.32 -2.12 -22.21
C LYS A 257 -22.94 -1.57 -22.48
N GLU A 258 -21.95 -2.43 -22.71
CA GLU A 258 -20.64 -2.01 -23.23
C GLU A 258 -20.85 -1.36 -24.59
N LYS A 259 -20.31 -0.15 -24.80
CA LYS A 259 -20.50 0.66 -26.03
C LYS A 259 -19.70 0.10 -27.22
N LEU A 260 -19.84 -1.19 -27.48
CA LEU A 260 -19.14 -1.91 -28.54
C LEU A 260 -19.81 -1.63 -29.88
N ARG A 261 -19.01 -1.55 -30.95
CA ARG A 261 -19.52 -1.45 -32.33
C ARG A 261 -20.39 -2.65 -32.71
N ARG A 262 -20.04 -3.84 -32.19
CA ARG A 262 -20.80 -5.08 -32.32
C ARG A 262 -20.66 -5.89 -31.04
N VAL A 263 -21.79 -6.40 -30.54
CA VAL A 263 -21.80 -7.29 -29.38
C VAL A 263 -21.34 -8.69 -29.84
N PRO A 264 -20.36 -9.31 -29.17
CA PRO A 264 -19.92 -10.66 -29.51
C PRO A 264 -21.03 -11.68 -29.29
N ARG A 265 -21.11 -12.70 -30.16
CA ARG A 265 -22.00 -13.84 -29.93
C ARG A 265 -21.32 -14.84 -29.02
N LEU A 266 -21.97 -15.21 -27.92
CA LEU A 266 -21.50 -16.26 -27.02
C LEU A 266 -22.02 -17.62 -27.50
N LEU A 267 -21.15 -18.62 -27.53
CA LEU A 267 -21.52 -20.02 -27.75
C LEU A 267 -21.13 -20.81 -26.50
N VAL A 268 -22.14 -21.13 -25.69
CA VAL A 268 -21.97 -21.86 -24.43
C VAL A 268 -22.19 -23.35 -24.69
N ILE A 269 -21.21 -24.18 -24.33
CA ILE A 269 -21.25 -25.64 -24.52
C ILE A 269 -21.02 -26.29 -23.15
N LYS A 270 -21.99 -27.07 -22.68
CA LYS A 270 -21.84 -27.96 -21.51
C LYS A 270 -21.21 -29.26 -21.99
N GLN A 271 -20.00 -29.57 -21.51
CA GLN A 271 -19.19 -30.69 -22.00
C GLN A 271 -19.58 -32.02 -21.34
N ASP A 272 -20.05 -31.98 -20.10
CA ASP A 272 -20.52 -33.15 -19.37
C ASP A 272 -21.92 -32.89 -18.78
N ALA A 273 -22.65 -33.98 -18.50
CA ALA A 273 -23.99 -33.90 -17.89
C ALA A 273 -23.95 -33.59 -16.38
N HIS A 274 -22.75 -33.48 -15.81
CA HIS A 274 -22.52 -33.25 -14.39
C HIS A 274 -22.18 -31.79 -14.07
N VAL A 275 -22.14 -30.92 -15.09
CA VAL A 275 -22.02 -29.48 -14.90
C VAL A 275 -23.16 -29.04 -13.97
N PRO A 276 -22.85 -28.47 -12.80
CA PRO A 276 -23.86 -28.08 -11.83
C PRO A 276 -24.76 -27.00 -12.43
N ASP A 277 -26.08 -27.13 -12.25
CA ASP A 277 -27.04 -26.18 -12.80
C ASP A 277 -26.95 -24.80 -12.14
N LYS A 278 -26.43 -24.75 -10.91
CA LYS A 278 -26.38 -23.56 -10.07
C LYS A 278 -25.02 -23.37 -9.42
N ILE A 279 -24.67 -22.10 -9.20
CA ILE A 279 -23.50 -21.68 -8.42
C ILE A 279 -23.92 -20.63 -7.38
N PHE A 280 -23.21 -20.57 -6.26
CA PHE A 280 -23.44 -19.57 -5.21
C PHE A 280 -22.29 -18.56 -5.19
N CYS A 281 -22.53 -17.33 -5.68
CA CYS A 281 -21.47 -16.35 -5.89
C CYS A 281 -21.96 -14.90 -5.77
N LYS A 282 -21.03 -13.94 -5.72
CA LYS A 282 -21.32 -12.51 -5.87
C LYS A 282 -21.58 -12.22 -7.34
N VAL A 283 -22.85 -12.22 -7.72
CA VAL A 283 -23.30 -12.25 -9.12
C VAL A 283 -22.69 -11.14 -9.97
N LYS A 284 -22.71 -9.88 -9.52
CA LYS A 284 -22.15 -8.74 -10.29
C LYS A 284 -20.65 -8.87 -10.48
N THR A 285 -19.96 -9.36 -9.45
CA THR A 285 -18.51 -9.60 -9.49
C THR A 285 -18.15 -10.68 -10.52
N ILE A 286 -18.86 -11.81 -10.55
CA ILE A 286 -18.65 -12.88 -11.53
C ILE A 286 -19.07 -12.45 -12.95
N VAL A 287 -20.18 -11.71 -13.09
CA VAL A 287 -20.58 -11.13 -14.38
C VAL A 287 -19.48 -10.22 -14.92
N ARG A 288 -18.92 -9.33 -14.07
CA ARG A 288 -17.81 -8.45 -14.47
C ARG A 288 -16.57 -9.23 -14.90
N LEU A 289 -16.23 -10.30 -14.19
CA LEU A 289 -15.14 -11.21 -14.57
C LEU A 289 -15.37 -11.77 -15.97
N LEU A 290 -16.54 -12.37 -16.21
CA LEU A 290 -16.85 -13.02 -17.49
C LEU A 290 -16.93 -12.02 -18.64
N VAL A 291 -17.51 -10.84 -18.42
CA VAL A 291 -17.49 -9.74 -19.40
C VAL A 291 -16.06 -9.35 -19.75
N THR A 292 -15.22 -9.13 -18.74
CA THR A 292 -13.81 -8.74 -18.93
C THR A 292 -13.03 -9.82 -19.67
N ALA A 293 -13.28 -11.09 -19.36
CA ALA A 293 -12.69 -12.23 -20.06
C ALA A 293 -13.12 -12.29 -21.53
N VAL A 294 -14.42 -12.15 -21.82
CA VAL A 294 -14.95 -12.12 -23.20
C VAL A 294 -14.34 -10.97 -23.99
N LEU A 295 -14.30 -9.76 -23.43
CA LEU A 295 -13.71 -8.59 -24.08
C LEU A 295 -12.22 -8.77 -24.39
N ARG A 296 -11.48 -9.51 -23.55
CA ARG A 296 -10.07 -9.84 -23.78
C ARG A 296 -9.87 -10.77 -24.98
N MET A 297 -10.82 -11.66 -25.26
CA MET A 297 -10.71 -12.63 -26.37
C MET A 297 -11.06 -12.04 -27.73
N ILE A 298 -11.57 -10.81 -27.75
CA ILE A 298 -12.07 -10.17 -28.94
C ILE A 298 -11.01 -9.23 -29.49
N ASP A 299 -10.67 -9.41 -30.76
CA ASP A 299 -9.93 -8.42 -31.53
C ASP A 299 -10.91 -7.31 -31.96
N LEU A 300 -10.79 -6.14 -31.33
CA LEU A 300 -11.64 -4.97 -31.59
C LEU A 300 -11.45 -4.39 -32.99
N ASP A 301 -10.34 -4.72 -33.67
CA ASP A 301 -9.93 -4.08 -34.92
C ASP A 301 -10.18 -4.94 -36.18
N PHE A 302 -10.29 -6.27 -36.08
CA PHE A 302 -10.15 -7.12 -37.29
C PHE A 302 -11.26 -8.12 -37.69
N CYS A 303 -12.35 -8.35 -36.94
CA CYS A 303 -13.30 -9.43 -37.30
C CYS A 303 -14.76 -9.03 -37.59
N LYS A 304 -15.29 -9.44 -38.75
CA LYS A 304 -16.69 -9.22 -39.20
C LYS A 304 -17.73 -10.02 -38.39
N ARG A 305 -17.36 -11.12 -37.73
CA ARG A 305 -18.20 -11.93 -36.83
C ARG A 305 -17.37 -12.32 -35.61
N GLN A 306 -17.53 -11.60 -34.50
CA GLN A 306 -16.84 -11.92 -33.24
C GLN A 306 -17.68 -12.96 -32.48
N CYS A 307 -17.13 -14.16 -32.33
CA CYS A 307 -17.77 -15.24 -31.59
C CYS A 307 -16.80 -15.80 -30.56
N VAL A 308 -17.29 -15.95 -29.33
CA VAL A 308 -16.51 -16.47 -28.20
C VAL A 308 -17.12 -17.78 -27.76
N HIS A 309 -16.29 -18.82 -27.73
CA HIS A 309 -16.64 -20.15 -27.23
C HIS A 309 -16.42 -20.19 -25.73
N ILE A 310 -17.46 -20.59 -24.99
CA ILE A 310 -17.43 -20.84 -23.55
C ILE A 310 -17.73 -22.33 -23.35
N LYS A 311 -16.73 -23.10 -22.95
CA LYS A 311 -16.91 -24.51 -22.57
C LYS A 311 -17.00 -24.62 -21.07
N LEU A 312 -18.00 -25.38 -20.60
CA LEU A 312 -18.27 -25.63 -19.19
C LEU A 312 -18.06 -27.12 -18.89
N SER A 313 -17.32 -27.43 -17.84
CA SER A 313 -17.13 -28.80 -17.35
C SER A 313 -17.17 -28.84 -15.83
N SER A 314 -17.70 -29.93 -15.28
CA SER A 314 -17.61 -30.25 -13.86
C SER A 314 -16.16 -30.57 -13.48
N THR A 315 -15.71 -30.02 -12.35
CA THR A 315 -14.37 -30.27 -11.83
C THR A 315 -14.36 -30.11 -10.30
N GLN A 316 -13.18 -30.21 -9.69
CA GLN A 316 -12.98 -29.97 -8.27
C GLN A 316 -11.85 -28.95 -8.05
N LEU A 317 -11.98 -28.14 -7.02
CA LEU A 317 -10.88 -27.34 -6.46
C LEU A 317 -10.36 -28.04 -5.22
N GLN A 318 -9.05 -28.26 -5.15
CA GLN A 318 -8.37 -28.84 -4.00
C GLN A 318 -7.42 -27.82 -3.38
N TYR A 319 -7.60 -27.59 -2.09
CA TYR A 319 -6.73 -26.72 -1.30
C TYR A 319 -5.90 -27.56 -0.33
N ASN A 320 -4.60 -27.32 -0.33
CA ASN A 320 -3.64 -28.07 0.46
C ASN A 320 -3.32 -27.30 1.75
N PHE A 321 -3.43 -27.98 2.88
CA PHE A 321 -2.98 -27.46 4.18
C PHE A 321 -1.51 -27.86 4.33
N ASN A 322 -0.61 -26.99 3.88
CA ASN A 322 0.81 -27.25 3.98
C ASN A 322 1.29 -26.82 5.37
N ASN A 323 2.02 -27.69 6.07
CA ASN A 323 2.95 -27.26 7.10
C ASN A 323 4.33 -27.18 6.42
N PHE A 324 4.84 -25.99 6.12
CA PHE A 324 6.06 -25.85 5.30
C PHE A 324 7.32 -26.43 5.99
N MET A 325 7.20 -26.85 7.25
CA MET A 325 8.26 -27.37 8.12
C MET A 325 8.25 -28.90 8.32
N GLU A 326 7.16 -29.60 8.01
CA GLU A 326 7.04 -31.06 8.19
C GLU A 326 6.69 -31.71 6.85
N ASP A 327 7.55 -32.60 6.34
CA ASP A 327 7.32 -33.40 5.11
C ASP A 327 6.18 -34.45 5.27
N GLY A 328 5.24 -34.22 6.21
CA GLY A 328 4.22 -35.16 6.65
C GLY A 328 2.79 -34.74 6.30
N SER A 329 2.09 -35.64 5.61
CA SER A 329 0.67 -35.67 5.21
C SER A 329 0.02 -34.33 4.84
N LEU A 330 -0.11 -34.09 3.54
CA LEU A 330 -1.02 -33.11 2.95
C LEU A 330 -2.47 -33.48 3.33
N SER A 331 -2.99 -32.91 4.42
CA SER A 331 -4.45 -32.84 4.53
C SER A 331 -4.94 -31.87 3.44
N ASN A 332 -5.90 -32.32 2.65
CA ASN A 332 -6.48 -31.53 1.59
C ASN A 332 -7.99 -31.46 1.77
N ILE A 333 -8.56 -30.36 1.31
CA ILE A 333 -10.00 -30.19 1.23
C ILE A 333 -10.38 -29.99 -0.23
N ARG A 334 -11.48 -30.63 -0.64
CA ARG A 334 -12.00 -30.56 -2.00
C ARG A 334 -13.36 -29.91 -2.03
N PHE A 335 -13.59 -29.10 -3.05
CA PHE A 335 -14.85 -28.44 -3.31
C PHE A 335 -15.29 -28.70 -4.76
N PRO A 336 -16.57 -28.96 -5.00
CA PRO A 336 -17.10 -29.01 -6.36
C PRO A 336 -16.94 -27.64 -7.02
N ALA A 337 -16.60 -27.65 -8.31
CA ALA A 337 -16.32 -26.45 -9.08
C ALA A 337 -16.75 -26.59 -10.54
N VAL A 338 -16.85 -25.45 -11.22
CA VAL A 338 -17.10 -25.36 -12.66
C VAL A 338 -15.87 -24.79 -13.34
N ALA A 339 -15.30 -25.56 -14.27
CA ALA A 339 -14.28 -25.05 -15.18
C ALA A 339 -14.95 -24.33 -16.35
N ILE A 340 -14.55 -23.08 -16.58
CA ILE A 340 -15.04 -22.18 -17.61
C ILE A 340 -13.85 -21.86 -18.53
N ALA A 341 -13.78 -22.54 -19.68
CA ALA A 341 -12.78 -22.27 -20.70
C ALA A 341 -13.34 -21.31 -21.76
N ILE A 342 -12.72 -20.13 -21.88
CA ILE A 342 -13.16 -19.02 -22.72
C ILE A 342 -12.14 -18.81 -23.84
N ASN A 343 -12.60 -18.93 -25.09
CA ASN A 343 -11.72 -18.93 -26.27
C ASN A 343 -12.31 -18.15 -27.42
N ASN A 344 -11.44 -17.57 -28.24
CA ASN A 344 -11.85 -17.06 -29.55
C ASN A 344 -12.10 -18.24 -30.51
N ILE A 345 -13.21 -18.22 -31.26
CA ILE A 345 -13.58 -19.29 -32.21
C ILE A 345 -12.52 -19.55 -33.30
N THR A 346 -11.63 -18.58 -33.55
CA THR A 346 -10.55 -18.70 -34.52
C THR A 346 -9.39 -19.59 -34.04
N VAL A 347 -9.37 -19.96 -32.75
CA VAL A 347 -8.34 -20.84 -32.16
C VAL A 347 -8.65 -22.29 -32.50
N HIS A 348 -7.65 -23.01 -33.03
CA HIS A 348 -7.79 -24.43 -33.39
C HIS A 348 -8.14 -25.27 -32.14
N PRO A 349 -9.06 -26.26 -32.22
CA PRO A 349 -9.50 -27.07 -31.06
C PRO A 349 -8.36 -27.77 -30.31
N ALA A 350 -7.27 -28.09 -31.01
CA ALA A 350 -6.07 -28.71 -30.43
C ALA A 350 -5.21 -27.76 -29.57
N ALA A 351 -5.48 -26.45 -29.60
CA ALA A 351 -4.80 -25.45 -28.77
C ALA A 351 -5.55 -25.13 -27.46
N LEU A 352 -6.63 -25.86 -27.18
CA LEU A 352 -7.40 -25.74 -25.95
C LEU A 352 -6.71 -26.52 -24.83
N PRO A 353 -6.63 -25.98 -23.60
CA PRO A 353 -6.11 -26.72 -22.46
C PRO A 353 -6.98 -27.96 -22.20
N GLU A 354 -6.35 -29.09 -21.92
CA GLU A 354 -7.05 -30.25 -21.39
C GLU A 354 -7.63 -29.90 -20.03
N LEU A 355 -8.94 -30.02 -19.90
CA LEU A 355 -9.63 -29.75 -18.65
C LEU A 355 -9.30 -30.84 -17.63
N GLN A 356 -8.84 -30.43 -16.45
CA GLN A 356 -8.45 -31.34 -15.39
C GLN A 356 -9.67 -31.70 -14.54
N THR A 357 -9.66 -32.93 -14.01
CA THR A 357 -10.68 -33.40 -13.06
C THR A 357 -10.57 -32.72 -11.70
N CYS A 358 -9.40 -32.17 -11.37
CA CYS A 358 -9.13 -31.46 -10.13
C CYS A 358 -8.03 -30.42 -10.34
N TYR A 359 -8.27 -29.19 -9.90
CA TYR A 359 -7.32 -28.09 -9.90
C TYR A 359 -6.82 -27.84 -8.48
N GLN A 360 -5.50 -27.71 -8.33
CA GLN A 360 -4.88 -27.50 -7.02
C GLN A 360 -4.42 -26.07 -6.82
N ASP A 361 -4.58 -25.58 -5.60
CA ASP A 361 -3.94 -24.36 -5.15
C ASP A 361 -2.46 -24.63 -4.82
N GLY A 362 -1.57 -24.10 -5.66
CA GLY A 362 -0.11 -24.20 -5.51
C GLY A 362 0.55 -22.83 -5.63
N LEU A 363 1.82 -22.74 -5.18
CA LEU A 363 2.67 -21.57 -5.44
C LEU A 363 2.77 -21.41 -6.97
N GLY A 364 2.25 -20.31 -7.52
CA GLY A 364 2.15 -20.13 -8.95
C GLY A 364 3.51 -19.91 -9.60
N ASP A 365 3.77 -20.53 -10.76
CA ASP A 365 5.05 -20.41 -11.50
C ASP A 365 5.31 -19.01 -12.08
N TYR A 366 4.50 -18.01 -11.71
CA TYR A 366 4.45 -16.66 -12.27
C TYR A 366 5.78 -15.89 -12.25
N PHE A 367 6.76 -16.33 -11.47
CA PHE A 367 8.06 -15.68 -11.35
C PHE A 367 9.21 -16.47 -11.94
N TYR A 368 9.06 -17.71 -12.39
CA TYR A 368 10.19 -18.46 -12.95
C TYR A 368 9.73 -19.29 -14.15
N SER A 369 10.13 -18.83 -15.33
CA SER A 369 10.39 -19.78 -16.42
C SER A 369 11.79 -20.34 -16.21
N ASP A 370 12.13 -21.46 -16.87
CA ASP A 370 13.50 -21.99 -16.93
C ASP A 370 14.56 -20.93 -17.35
N ASN A 371 14.12 -19.76 -17.86
CA ASN A 371 14.94 -18.63 -18.28
C ASN A 371 14.94 -17.41 -17.32
N GLY A 372 14.48 -17.56 -16.06
CA GLY A 372 14.56 -16.52 -15.02
C GLY A 372 13.25 -15.78 -14.71
N ILE A 373 13.37 -14.65 -13.98
CA ILE A 373 12.22 -13.88 -13.47
C ILE A 373 11.49 -13.15 -14.59
N VAL A 374 10.33 -13.68 -14.98
CA VAL A 374 9.49 -13.07 -16.01
C VAL A 374 8.74 -11.88 -15.41
N PRO A 375 8.88 -10.66 -15.94
CA PRO A 375 8.06 -9.54 -15.52
C PRO A 375 6.59 -9.85 -15.82
N MET A 376 5.76 -9.83 -14.78
CA MET A 376 4.32 -9.96 -14.89
C MET A 376 3.80 -8.90 -15.88
N TYR A 377 3.21 -9.32 -17.00
CA TYR A 377 2.44 -8.42 -17.86
C TYR A 377 1.19 -8.00 -17.08
N TRP A 378 1.30 -6.87 -16.38
CA TRP A 378 0.22 -6.27 -15.61
C TRP A 378 -0.82 -5.67 -16.56
N ASN A 379 -1.74 -6.51 -17.04
CA ASN A 379 -2.90 -6.06 -17.79
C ASN A 379 -4.07 -5.85 -16.80
N ARG A 380 -4.63 -4.64 -16.77
CA ARG A 380 -5.77 -4.27 -15.90
C ARG A 380 -6.95 -5.25 -16.04
N SER A 381 -7.18 -5.82 -17.22
CA SER A 381 -8.21 -6.84 -17.43
C SER A 381 -7.90 -8.14 -16.68
N MET A 382 -6.63 -8.56 -16.63
CA MET A 382 -6.22 -9.75 -15.88
C MET A 382 -6.27 -9.53 -14.37
N GLU A 383 -6.02 -8.31 -13.91
CA GLU A 383 -6.19 -7.94 -12.50
C GLU A 383 -7.65 -8.11 -12.07
N ILE A 384 -8.60 -7.57 -12.85
CA ILE A 384 -10.04 -7.73 -12.60
C ILE A 384 -10.46 -9.21 -12.59
N ILE A 385 -9.97 -10.00 -13.56
CA ILE A 385 -10.32 -11.43 -13.66
C ILE A 385 -9.79 -12.19 -12.44
N ARG A 386 -8.53 -11.97 -12.07
CA ARG A 386 -7.88 -12.65 -10.94
C ARG A 386 -8.51 -12.26 -9.62
N ASP A 387 -8.70 -10.97 -9.39
CA ASP A 387 -9.30 -10.44 -8.16
C ASP A 387 -10.69 -11.04 -7.93
N ALA A 388 -11.55 -11.01 -8.95
CA ALA A 388 -12.89 -11.59 -8.87
C ALA A 388 -12.88 -13.12 -8.69
N ALA A 389 -11.98 -13.85 -9.36
CA ALA A 389 -11.87 -15.29 -9.20
C ALA A 389 -11.36 -15.66 -7.79
N TYR A 390 -10.27 -15.02 -7.34
CA TYR A 390 -9.61 -15.34 -6.08
C TYR A 390 -10.45 -14.96 -4.87
N THR A 391 -11.22 -13.87 -4.93
CA THR A 391 -12.22 -13.53 -3.89
C THR A 391 -13.26 -14.64 -3.69
N HIS A 392 -13.46 -15.48 -4.71
CA HIS A 392 -14.32 -16.67 -4.64
C HIS A 392 -13.52 -17.96 -4.48
N TYR A 393 -12.26 -17.90 -4.04
CA TYR A 393 -11.35 -19.04 -3.95
C TYR A 393 -11.13 -19.79 -5.28
N GLY A 394 -11.40 -19.15 -6.41
CA GLY A 394 -11.27 -19.74 -7.74
C GLY A 394 -9.82 -19.87 -8.23
N TYR A 395 -9.67 -20.54 -9.37
CA TYR A 395 -8.40 -20.74 -10.06
C TYR A 395 -8.43 -20.06 -11.44
N VAL A 396 -7.30 -19.49 -11.87
CA VAL A 396 -7.18 -18.80 -13.16
C VAL A 396 -5.89 -19.20 -13.86
N GLU A 397 -6.02 -19.64 -15.10
CA GLU A 397 -4.89 -19.99 -15.97
C GLU A 397 -5.05 -19.32 -17.33
N VAL A 398 -3.93 -18.88 -17.90
CA VAL A 398 -3.87 -18.25 -19.23
C VAL A 398 -2.88 -19.05 -20.08
N PRO A 399 -3.32 -20.13 -20.74
CA PRO A 399 -2.42 -20.99 -21.51
C PRO A 399 -1.80 -20.26 -22.71
N ASN A 400 -2.54 -19.33 -23.31
CA ASN A 400 -2.07 -18.50 -24.43
C ASN A 400 -2.85 -17.17 -24.48
N CYS A 401 -2.50 -16.29 -25.42
CA CYS A 401 -3.14 -14.97 -25.56
C CYS A 401 -4.63 -15.01 -25.94
N CYS A 402 -5.12 -16.13 -26.45
CA CYS A 402 -6.48 -16.30 -26.98
C CYS A 402 -7.34 -17.31 -26.20
N THR A 403 -6.84 -17.78 -25.05
CA THR A 403 -7.47 -18.81 -24.21
C THR A 403 -7.35 -18.39 -22.74
N LEU A 404 -8.47 -18.43 -22.02
CA LEU A 404 -8.52 -18.23 -20.57
C LEU A 404 -9.29 -19.39 -19.94
N LEU A 405 -8.74 -19.94 -18.87
CA LEU A 405 -9.42 -20.89 -18.01
C LEU A 405 -9.69 -20.24 -16.67
N VAL A 406 -10.96 -20.26 -16.24
CA VAL A 406 -11.37 -19.86 -14.89
C VAL A 406 -12.12 -21.02 -14.26
N VAL A 407 -11.74 -21.41 -13.06
CA VAL A 407 -12.43 -22.44 -12.30
C VAL A 407 -13.03 -21.78 -11.07
N LEU A 408 -14.35 -21.87 -10.92
CA LEU A 408 -15.09 -21.27 -9.80
C LEU A 408 -15.72 -22.36 -8.95
N PRO A 409 -15.63 -22.28 -7.61
CA PRO A 409 -16.33 -23.23 -6.75
C PRO A 409 -17.83 -23.00 -6.83
N CYS A 410 -18.59 -24.08 -6.62
CA CYS A 410 -20.05 -24.02 -6.60
C CYS A 410 -20.58 -23.48 -5.25
N ASN A 411 -19.77 -23.62 -4.20
CA ASN A 411 -20.07 -23.17 -2.85
C ASN A 411 -19.77 -21.68 -2.66
N SER A 412 -20.44 -21.06 -1.70
CA SER A 412 -20.16 -19.69 -1.29
C SER A 412 -18.72 -19.54 -0.77
N ALA A 413 -18.11 -18.38 -1.02
CA ALA A 413 -16.78 -18.05 -0.49
C ALA A 413 -16.73 -18.23 1.04
N ASN A 414 -17.73 -17.73 1.77
CA ASN A 414 -17.82 -17.86 3.23
C ASN A 414 -17.85 -19.33 3.68
N SER A 415 -18.60 -20.19 2.98
CA SER A 415 -18.65 -21.62 3.33
C SER A 415 -17.35 -22.37 3.05
N ILE A 416 -16.56 -21.90 2.08
CA ILE A 416 -15.22 -22.42 1.81
C ILE A 416 -14.29 -21.96 2.93
N GLU A 417 -14.35 -20.67 3.25
CA GLU A 417 -13.58 -20.05 4.33
C GLU A 417 -13.83 -20.73 5.68
N ASP A 418 -15.09 -20.88 6.08
CA ASP A 418 -15.49 -21.51 7.34
C ASP A 418 -14.94 -22.93 7.45
N LYS A 419 -15.01 -23.70 6.36
CA LYS A 419 -14.45 -25.05 6.31
C LYS A 419 -12.93 -25.05 6.36
N MET A 420 -12.26 -24.12 5.68
CA MET A 420 -10.80 -23.98 5.74
C MET A 420 -10.36 -23.66 7.17
N ILE A 421 -11.01 -22.69 7.80
CA ILE A 421 -10.69 -22.25 9.16
C ILE A 421 -11.00 -23.36 10.18
N ALA A 422 -12.12 -24.08 10.03
CA ALA A 422 -12.49 -25.17 10.93
C ALA A 422 -11.50 -26.35 10.90
N GLN A 423 -10.78 -26.53 9.79
CA GLN A 423 -9.76 -27.58 9.66
C GLN A 423 -8.38 -27.17 10.18
N LEU A 424 -8.18 -25.89 10.54
CA LEU A 424 -6.92 -25.47 11.14
C LEU A 424 -6.73 -26.20 12.47
N PRO A 425 -5.57 -26.86 12.67
CA PRO A 425 -5.33 -27.54 13.92
C PRO A 425 -5.24 -26.49 15.02
N LEU A 426 -6.23 -26.47 15.91
CA LEU A 426 -6.20 -25.71 17.15
C LEU A 426 -5.12 -26.33 18.06
N LYS A 427 -3.83 -26.09 17.75
CA LYS A 427 -2.69 -26.57 18.54
C LYS A 427 -2.55 -25.68 19.78
N PHE A 428 -3.45 -25.83 20.74
CA PHE A 428 -3.34 -25.22 22.08
C PHE A 428 -2.36 -25.99 23.01
N LYS A 429 -1.44 -26.78 22.45
CA LYS A 429 -0.70 -27.79 23.20
C LYS A 429 0.31 -27.26 24.22
N GLU A 430 0.63 -25.96 24.20
CA GLU A 430 1.58 -25.36 25.13
C GLU A 430 0.85 -24.50 26.17
N SER A 431 1.07 -24.82 27.45
CA SER A 431 0.54 -24.03 28.56
C SER A 431 1.21 -22.66 28.61
N VAL A 432 0.40 -21.61 28.63
CA VAL A 432 0.86 -20.22 28.81
C VAL A 432 0.38 -19.72 30.16
N THR A 433 1.23 -18.97 30.86
CA THR A 433 0.84 -18.36 32.13
C THR A 433 -0.08 -17.16 31.87
N VAL A 434 -1.03 -16.90 32.77
CA VAL A 434 -1.92 -15.72 32.69
C VAL A 434 -1.13 -14.41 32.50
N LYS A 435 0.05 -14.30 33.14
CA LYS A 435 0.93 -13.14 33.00
C LYS A 435 1.47 -12.97 31.57
N GLU A 436 1.90 -14.06 30.95
CA GLU A 436 2.42 -14.05 29.59
C GLU A 436 1.33 -13.81 28.57
N GLU A 437 0.15 -14.39 28.78
CA GLU A 437 -1.02 -14.12 27.95
C GLU A 437 -1.39 -12.63 27.98
N LYS A 438 -1.54 -12.04 29.17
CA LYS A 438 -1.77 -10.59 29.33
C LYS A 438 -0.72 -9.75 28.63
N ALA A 439 0.56 -10.11 28.77
CA ALA A 439 1.65 -9.41 28.10
C ALA A 439 1.54 -9.51 26.57
N SER A 440 1.12 -10.67 26.05
CA SER A 440 0.97 -10.90 24.63
C SER A 440 -0.17 -10.08 24.01
N VAL A 441 -1.30 -9.93 24.71
CA VAL A 441 -2.43 -9.08 24.28
C VAL A 441 -2.00 -7.62 24.22
N ARG A 442 -1.28 -7.13 25.23
CA ARG A 442 -0.74 -5.75 25.22
C ARG A 442 0.20 -5.48 24.04
N ILE A 443 0.94 -6.48 23.58
CA ILE A 443 1.79 -6.35 22.38
C ILE A 443 0.92 -6.16 21.13
N LEU A 444 -0.15 -6.96 20.99
CA LEU A 444 -1.10 -6.82 19.88
C LEU A 444 -1.75 -5.43 19.88
N GLU A 445 -2.24 -4.97 21.04
CA GLU A 445 -2.85 -3.65 21.21
C GLU A 445 -1.86 -2.52 20.88
N SER A 446 -0.65 -2.59 21.42
CA SER A 446 0.39 -1.58 21.18
C SER A 446 0.70 -1.46 19.69
N PHE A 447 0.82 -2.60 18.99
CA PHE A 447 1.05 -2.60 17.55
C PHE A 447 -0.15 -2.08 16.77
N TYR A 448 -1.38 -2.45 17.13
CA TYR A 448 -2.59 -1.92 16.52
C TYR A 448 -2.62 -0.38 16.59
N TRP A 449 -2.34 0.20 17.75
CA TRP A 449 -2.30 1.66 17.93
C TRP A 449 -1.14 2.32 17.17
N TYR A 450 0.01 1.66 17.13
CA TYR A 450 1.15 2.12 16.33
C TYR A 450 0.81 2.13 14.83
N ALA A 451 0.28 1.03 14.32
CA ALA A 451 -0.09 0.84 12.92
C ALA A 451 -1.22 1.78 12.49
N SER A 452 -2.21 2.01 13.35
CA SER A 452 -3.33 2.93 13.09
C SER A 452 -2.89 4.39 12.89
N ARG A 453 -1.66 4.73 13.31
CA ARG A 453 -1.08 6.08 13.12
C ARG A 453 -0.31 6.20 11.79
N ILE A 454 -0.12 5.11 11.08
CA ILE A 454 0.55 5.08 9.77
C ILE A 454 -0.52 5.27 8.70
N ILE A 455 -0.48 6.39 7.99
CA ILE A 455 -1.51 6.83 7.01
C ILE A 455 -1.84 5.76 5.96
N ARG A 456 -0.88 4.90 5.61
CA ARG A 456 -1.02 3.87 4.57
C ARG A 456 -1.60 2.55 5.07
N LEU A 457 -1.67 2.33 6.39
CA LEU A 457 -2.22 1.10 6.95
C LEU A 457 -3.70 1.29 7.28
N ASN A 458 -4.52 0.33 6.89
CA ASN A 458 -5.93 0.31 7.26
C ASN A 458 -6.05 -0.34 8.64
N ALA A 459 -6.56 0.41 9.62
CA ALA A 459 -6.73 -0.10 10.98
C ALA A 459 -7.63 -1.35 11.02
N ALA A 460 -8.68 -1.42 10.19
CA ALA A 460 -9.57 -2.58 10.14
C ALA A 460 -8.86 -3.83 9.62
N GLU A 461 -8.05 -3.71 8.56
CA GLU A 461 -7.25 -4.84 8.05
C GLU A 461 -6.18 -5.28 9.04
N VAL A 462 -5.45 -4.33 9.64
CA VAL A 462 -4.48 -4.66 10.69
C VAL A 462 -5.19 -5.41 11.81
N GLY A 463 -6.35 -4.92 12.23
CA GLY A 463 -7.12 -5.57 13.27
C GLY A 463 -7.53 -7.00 12.91
N GLY A 464 -8.07 -7.21 11.71
CA GLY A 464 -8.41 -8.53 11.20
C GLY A 464 -7.20 -9.48 11.14
N ILE A 465 -6.04 -8.99 10.71
CA ILE A 465 -4.80 -9.78 10.67
C ILE A 465 -4.37 -10.20 12.09
N LEU A 466 -4.41 -9.30 13.08
CA LEU A 466 -4.00 -9.65 14.45
C LEU A 466 -4.90 -10.72 15.08
N LEU A 467 -6.21 -10.67 14.83
CA LEU A 467 -7.14 -11.73 15.24
C LEU A 467 -6.81 -13.05 14.54
N LEU A 468 -6.58 -13.02 13.23
CA LEU A 468 -6.23 -14.19 12.46
C LEU A 468 -4.95 -14.84 13.00
N LEU A 469 -3.92 -14.06 13.30
CA LEU A 469 -2.68 -14.56 13.90
C LEU A 469 -2.93 -15.24 15.24
N ARG A 470 -3.73 -14.62 16.13
CA ARG A 470 -4.04 -15.19 17.44
C ARG A 470 -4.82 -16.50 17.31
N ARG A 471 -5.79 -16.54 16.39
CA ARG A 471 -6.63 -17.71 16.12
C ARG A 471 -5.82 -18.88 15.54
N CYS A 472 -5.00 -18.62 14.53
CA CYS A 472 -4.27 -19.66 13.81
C CYS A 472 -3.06 -20.19 14.59
N TYR A 473 -2.34 -19.33 15.32
CA TYR A 473 -1.20 -19.79 16.12
C TYR A 473 -1.60 -20.33 17.49
N GLY A 474 -2.73 -19.87 18.06
CA GLY A 474 -3.05 -20.14 19.45
C GLY A 474 -1.89 -19.67 20.34
N PHE A 475 -1.26 -20.60 21.04
CA PHE A 475 -0.11 -20.35 21.92
C PHE A 475 1.21 -21.00 21.45
N GLN A 476 1.29 -21.38 20.18
CA GLN A 476 2.49 -21.99 19.63
C GLN A 476 3.71 -21.06 19.73
N ARG A 477 4.87 -21.66 20.04
CA ARG A 477 6.14 -20.97 20.16
C ARG A 477 7.07 -21.23 18.99
N HIS A 478 7.83 -20.19 18.66
CA HIS A 478 9.01 -20.29 17.83
C HIS A 478 10.19 -20.91 18.60
N ALA A 479 11.23 -21.35 17.89
CA ALA A 479 12.48 -21.84 18.48
C ALA A 479 13.17 -20.82 19.42
N SER A 480 12.86 -19.53 19.28
CA SER A 480 13.27 -18.46 20.20
C SER A 480 12.50 -18.45 21.53
N GLY A 481 11.57 -19.38 21.75
CA GLY A 481 10.70 -19.44 22.93
C GLY A 481 9.59 -18.36 22.95
N LYS A 482 9.52 -17.48 21.96
CA LYS A 482 8.45 -16.46 21.84
C LYS A 482 7.23 -17.04 21.14
N LEU A 483 6.05 -16.57 21.51
CA LEU A 483 4.79 -16.87 20.83
C LEU A 483 4.86 -16.41 19.37
N LEU A 484 4.39 -17.23 18.43
CA LEU A 484 4.52 -16.96 17.00
C LEU A 484 3.85 -15.63 16.57
N TYR A 485 2.66 -15.32 17.09
CA TYR A 485 2.02 -14.04 16.80
C TYR A 485 2.78 -12.83 17.37
N VAL A 486 3.47 -13.00 18.50
CA VAL A 486 4.34 -11.96 19.08
C VAL A 486 5.59 -11.74 18.22
N ARG A 487 6.14 -12.83 17.64
CA ARG A 487 7.22 -12.75 16.66
C ARG A 487 6.78 -11.98 15.41
N ALA A 488 5.66 -12.38 14.81
CA ALA A 488 5.12 -11.73 13.61
C ALA A 488 4.94 -10.22 13.82
N VAL A 489 4.35 -9.81 14.95
CA VAL A 489 4.18 -8.39 15.29
C VAL A 489 5.51 -7.65 15.46
N GLY A 490 6.49 -8.23 16.14
CA GLY A 490 7.79 -7.57 16.32
C GLY A 490 8.60 -7.42 15.02
N ILE A 491 8.46 -8.37 14.09
CA ILE A 491 9.01 -8.25 12.73
C ILE A 491 8.29 -7.13 11.98
N ALA A 492 6.95 -7.14 11.97
CA ALA A 492 6.14 -6.14 11.28
C ALA A 492 6.36 -4.72 11.81
N GLU A 493 6.55 -4.55 13.12
CA GLU A 493 6.89 -3.25 13.73
C GLU A 493 8.22 -2.72 13.19
N THR A 494 9.23 -3.60 13.09
CA THR A 494 10.53 -3.25 12.51
C THR A 494 10.39 -2.87 11.04
N VAL A 495 9.65 -3.66 10.25
CA VAL A 495 9.39 -3.39 8.83
C VAL A 495 8.65 -2.06 8.64
N ALA A 496 7.61 -1.80 9.43
CA ALA A 496 6.86 -0.54 9.39
C ALA A 496 7.74 0.67 9.71
N SER A 497 8.76 0.51 10.56
CA SER A 497 9.73 1.57 10.85
C SER A 497 10.68 1.88 9.68
N TRP A 498 10.96 0.89 8.81
CA TRP A 498 11.86 1.04 7.66
C TRP A 498 11.11 1.40 6.37
N VAL A 499 9.90 0.86 6.19
CA VAL A 499 9.11 0.95 4.95
C VAL A 499 7.73 1.58 5.24
N PHE A 500 7.72 2.73 5.91
CA PHE A 500 6.48 3.40 6.35
C PHE A 500 5.57 3.91 5.20
N TYR A 501 6.06 3.86 3.95
CA TYR A 501 5.36 4.38 2.78
C TYR A 501 4.53 3.32 2.04
N SER A 502 4.66 2.04 2.38
CA SER A 502 3.94 0.94 1.73
C SER A 502 3.32 0.01 2.77
N TYR A 503 2.06 -0.38 2.57
CA TYR A 503 1.34 -1.27 3.47
C TYR A 503 1.70 -2.74 3.23
N ALA A 504 1.96 -3.10 1.97
CA ALA A 504 2.12 -4.49 1.56
C ALA A 504 3.26 -5.22 2.29
N PRO A 505 4.44 -4.61 2.52
CA PRO A 505 5.51 -5.25 3.27
C PRO A 505 5.18 -5.48 4.75
N VAL A 506 4.39 -4.59 5.35
CA VAL A 506 3.95 -4.71 6.76
C VAL A 506 2.95 -5.84 6.90
N TYR A 507 1.95 -5.92 6.01
CA TYR A 507 0.98 -7.01 6.01
C TYR A 507 1.66 -8.34 5.68
N ALA A 508 2.58 -8.37 4.70
CA ALA A 508 3.35 -9.56 4.38
C ALA A 508 4.19 -10.02 5.58
N ALA A 509 4.83 -9.12 6.32
CA ALA A 509 5.58 -9.45 7.53
C ALA A 509 4.71 -10.07 8.65
N LEU A 510 3.45 -9.65 8.75
CA LEU A 510 2.49 -10.27 9.69
C LEU A 510 2.05 -11.66 9.23
N LEU A 511 1.87 -11.87 7.92
CA LEU A 511 1.15 -13.01 7.36
C LEU A 511 2.04 -14.15 6.81
N TYR A 512 3.28 -13.89 6.39
CA TYR A 512 4.08 -14.93 5.72
C TYR A 512 4.46 -16.08 6.67
N ASP A 513 4.80 -15.76 7.92
CA ASP A 513 5.03 -16.76 8.96
C ASP A 513 3.77 -17.56 9.25
N LEU A 514 2.59 -16.99 9.01
CA LEU A 514 1.31 -17.66 9.24
C LEU A 514 1.17 -18.81 8.26
N ALA A 515 1.40 -18.55 6.96
CA ALA A 515 1.48 -19.61 5.97
C ALA A 515 2.58 -20.63 6.28
N ARG A 516 3.71 -20.19 6.87
CA ARG A 516 4.86 -21.06 7.16
C ARG A 516 4.65 -22.03 8.33
N TYR A 517 4.19 -21.50 9.46
CA TYR A 517 4.14 -22.21 10.74
C TYR A 517 2.74 -22.66 11.16
N SER A 518 1.71 -22.19 10.46
CA SER A 518 0.35 -22.73 10.62
C SER A 518 -0.02 -23.58 9.40
N SER A 519 -1.15 -24.27 9.50
CA SER A 519 -1.70 -25.02 8.37
C SER A 519 -2.57 -24.15 7.46
N LEU A 520 -2.49 -22.82 7.54
CA LEU A 520 -3.32 -21.92 6.74
C LEU A 520 -3.04 -22.07 5.22
N PRO A 521 -4.05 -22.41 4.40
CA PRO A 521 -3.86 -22.55 2.95
C PRO A 521 -3.48 -21.22 2.28
N LEU A 522 -2.64 -21.26 1.24
CA LEU A 522 -2.25 -20.06 0.48
C LEU A 522 -3.44 -19.39 -0.21
N SER A 523 -4.41 -20.17 -0.69
CA SER A 523 -5.70 -19.73 -1.22
C SER A 523 -6.46 -18.83 -0.26
N TYR A 524 -6.36 -19.07 1.06
CA TYR A 524 -6.94 -18.16 2.04
C TYR A 524 -6.32 -16.77 1.93
N LEU A 525 -4.99 -16.71 1.92
CA LEU A 525 -4.28 -15.43 1.82
C LEU A 525 -4.53 -14.75 0.48
N LYS A 526 -4.61 -15.53 -0.60
CA LYS A 526 -4.87 -15.09 -1.96
C LYS A 526 -6.29 -14.52 -2.15
N ALA A 527 -7.26 -15.04 -1.41
CA ALA A 527 -8.66 -14.62 -1.47
C ALA A 527 -8.95 -13.38 -0.60
N ASN A 528 -8.23 -13.23 0.52
CA ASN A 528 -8.56 -12.25 1.55
C ASN A 528 -7.64 -11.02 1.60
N TYR A 529 -6.51 -11.03 0.88
CA TYR A 529 -5.55 -9.92 0.88
C TYR A 529 -5.22 -9.46 -0.53
N ASP A 530 -4.84 -8.18 -0.62
CA ASP A 530 -4.43 -7.55 -1.88
C ASP A 530 -3.36 -8.40 -2.61
N PRO A 531 -3.44 -8.55 -3.94
CA PRO A 531 -2.48 -9.35 -4.71
C PRO A 531 -1.02 -8.99 -4.42
N SER A 532 -0.68 -7.72 -4.18
CA SER A 532 0.69 -7.31 -3.85
C SER A 532 1.19 -7.91 -2.54
N VAL A 533 0.32 -8.06 -1.53
CA VAL A 533 0.62 -8.72 -0.26
C VAL A 533 0.83 -10.21 -0.48
N PHE A 534 -0.08 -10.85 -1.22
CA PHE A 534 0.01 -12.28 -1.53
C PHE A 534 1.31 -12.62 -2.29
N TYR A 535 1.67 -11.83 -3.32
CA TYR A 535 2.90 -12.05 -4.07
C TYR A 535 4.16 -11.92 -3.20
N LEU A 536 4.17 -10.96 -2.26
CA LEU A 536 5.27 -10.83 -1.30
C LEU A 536 5.38 -12.07 -0.41
N ILE A 537 4.26 -12.57 0.11
CA ILE A 537 4.22 -13.78 0.95
C ILE A 537 4.72 -15.00 0.17
N GLU A 538 4.21 -15.22 -1.04
CA GLU A 538 4.62 -16.32 -1.92
C GLU A 538 6.13 -16.29 -2.18
N MET A 539 6.70 -15.12 -2.43
CA MET A 539 8.14 -14.97 -2.65
C MET A 539 8.98 -15.21 -1.38
N LEU A 540 8.51 -14.74 -0.22
CA LEU A 540 9.17 -14.99 1.06
C LEU A 540 9.24 -16.50 1.38
N LEU A 541 8.17 -17.25 1.09
CA LEU A 541 8.12 -18.70 1.28
C LEU A 541 9.05 -19.45 0.32
N ARG A 542 9.27 -18.93 -0.89
CA ARG A 542 10.18 -19.53 -1.90
C ARG A 542 11.65 -19.29 -1.59
N ILE A 543 12.01 -18.09 -1.13
CA ILE A 543 13.38 -17.77 -0.72
C ILE A 543 13.85 -18.69 0.40
N ASP A 544 12.97 -19.07 1.31
CA ASP A 544 13.31 -19.99 2.38
C ASP A 544 13.58 -21.43 1.91
N LYS A 545 13.19 -21.81 0.68
CA LYS A 545 13.31 -23.18 0.15
C LYS A 545 14.26 -23.36 -1.03
N GLN A 546 14.32 -22.40 -1.95
CA GLN A 546 14.88 -22.61 -3.30
C GLN A 546 15.90 -21.54 -3.72
N ILE A 547 15.81 -20.32 -3.20
CA ILE A 547 16.61 -19.18 -3.66
C ILE A 547 17.47 -18.66 -2.52
N GLN A 548 18.80 -18.60 -2.70
CA GLN A 548 19.64 -18.01 -1.68
C GLN A 548 19.42 -16.51 -1.60
N LEU A 549 19.22 -15.99 -0.38
CA LEU A 549 19.01 -14.55 -0.13
C LEU A 549 20.14 -13.68 -0.73
N ARG A 550 21.35 -14.23 -0.84
CA ARG A 550 22.55 -13.58 -1.40
C ARG A 550 22.41 -13.21 -2.88
N ASP A 551 21.53 -13.88 -3.62
CA ASP A 551 21.38 -13.73 -5.07
C ASP A 551 20.35 -12.64 -5.46
N LEU A 552 19.53 -12.15 -4.51
CA LEU A 552 18.52 -11.12 -4.79
C LEU A 552 19.10 -9.75 -5.21
N PRO A 553 20.24 -9.26 -4.71
CA PRO A 553 20.78 -7.96 -5.12
C PRO A 553 21.23 -7.88 -6.58
N SER A 554 21.74 -8.98 -7.17
CA SER A 554 22.08 -8.99 -8.61
C SER A 554 20.82 -8.87 -9.45
N VAL A 555 19.76 -9.57 -9.06
CA VAL A 555 18.43 -9.46 -9.68
C VAL A 555 17.91 -8.01 -9.64
N ILE A 556 18.10 -7.27 -8.54
CA ILE A 556 17.69 -5.85 -8.44
C ILE A 556 18.40 -4.95 -9.46
N ASN A 557 19.67 -5.23 -9.75
CA ASN A 557 20.48 -4.43 -10.69
C ASN A 557 20.10 -4.72 -12.14
N ASP A 558 19.69 -5.95 -12.44
CA ASP A 558 19.28 -6.38 -13.78
C ASP A 558 17.79 -6.09 -14.06
N CYS A 559 16.98 -5.89 -13.01
CA CYS A 559 15.56 -5.58 -13.12
C CYS A 559 15.30 -4.17 -13.65
N ARG A 560 14.81 -4.09 -14.89
CA ARG A 560 14.35 -2.83 -15.52
C ARG A 560 12.94 -2.39 -15.09
N SER A 561 12.15 -3.28 -14.49
CA SER A 561 10.79 -2.97 -14.05
C SER A 561 10.77 -2.40 -12.63
N PHE A 562 10.23 -1.19 -12.47
CA PHE A 562 10.15 -0.48 -11.19
C PHE A 562 9.40 -1.28 -10.11
N GLY A 563 8.29 -1.94 -10.46
CA GLY A 563 7.49 -2.72 -9.51
C GLY A 563 8.20 -3.97 -8.97
N LEU A 564 8.97 -4.67 -9.82
CA LEU A 564 9.74 -5.86 -9.38
C LEU A 564 10.87 -5.47 -8.43
N ARG A 565 11.52 -4.32 -8.69
CA ARG A 565 12.53 -3.76 -7.78
C ARG A 565 11.94 -3.44 -6.41
N GLU A 566 10.78 -2.80 -6.34
CA GLU A 566 10.12 -2.49 -5.06
C GLU A 566 9.71 -3.76 -4.30
N LEU A 567 9.23 -4.78 -5.02
CA LEU A 567 8.91 -6.09 -4.46
C LEU A 567 10.14 -6.78 -3.86
N ILE A 568 11.25 -6.83 -4.60
CA ILE A 568 12.51 -7.44 -4.10
C ILE A 568 13.06 -6.67 -2.90
N LEU A 569 13.03 -5.33 -2.93
CA LEU A 569 13.45 -4.52 -1.79
C LEU A 569 12.61 -4.82 -0.54
N SER A 570 11.30 -4.94 -0.70
CA SER A 570 10.37 -5.26 0.39
C SER A 570 10.69 -6.62 1.02
N ILE A 571 10.96 -7.62 0.19
CA ILE A 571 11.40 -8.95 0.63
C ILE A 571 12.68 -8.85 1.47
N ILE A 572 13.69 -8.11 0.99
CA ILE A 572 14.97 -7.99 1.71
C ILE A 572 14.74 -7.28 3.06
N TYR A 573 13.94 -6.22 3.12
CA TYR A 573 13.63 -5.55 4.39
C TYR A 573 12.93 -6.47 5.38
N ILE A 574 11.99 -7.31 4.94
CA ILE A 574 11.32 -8.28 5.80
C ILE A 574 12.32 -9.30 6.33
N LYS A 575 13.20 -9.85 5.48
CA LYS A 575 14.23 -10.82 5.89
C LYS A 575 15.28 -10.23 6.83
N LEU A 576 15.67 -8.97 6.63
CA LEU A 576 16.56 -8.26 7.56
C LEU A 576 15.87 -8.03 8.91
N ALA A 577 14.59 -7.65 8.92
CA ALA A 577 13.82 -7.43 10.15
C ALA A 577 13.62 -8.73 10.94
N GLU A 578 13.30 -9.82 10.23
CA GLU A 578 13.25 -11.17 10.77
C GLU A 578 14.55 -11.52 11.49
N ARG A 579 15.70 -11.33 10.83
CA ARG A 579 17.01 -11.64 11.42
C ARG A 579 17.34 -10.76 12.62
N VAL A 580 16.99 -9.47 12.59
CA VAL A 580 17.13 -8.57 13.75
C VAL A 580 16.30 -9.07 14.93
N TYR A 581 15.05 -9.48 14.69
CA TYR A 581 14.17 -9.99 15.73
C TYR A 581 14.74 -11.25 16.38
N ASP A 582 15.17 -12.22 15.56
CA ASP A 582 15.68 -13.50 16.04
C ASP A 582 16.97 -13.34 16.87
N LEU A 583 17.89 -12.47 16.46
CA LEU A 583 19.12 -12.18 17.22
C LEU A 583 18.84 -11.44 18.54
N ASN A 584 17.88 -10.53 18.56
CA ASN A 584 17.46 -9.87 19.81
C ASN A 584 16.86 -10.87 20.82
N HIS A 585 16.29 -11.97 20.33
CA HIS A 585 15.70 -13.04 21.12
C HIS A 585 16.57 -14.29 21.20
N ALA A 586 17.87 -14.20 20.87
CA ALA A 586 18.81 -15.32 20.86
C ALA A 586 18.89 -16.08 22.20
N ILE A 587 18.64 -15.41 23.33
CA ILE A 587 18.59 -16.02 24.67
C ILE A 587 17.54 -17.14 24.74
N GLY A 588 16.47 -17.07 23.97
CA GLY A 588 15.41 -18.08 24.02
C GLY A 588 15.74 -19.37 23.27
N TYR A 589 16.78 -19.38 22.42
CA TYR A 589 17.18 -20.59 21.70
C TYR A 589 17.83 -21.60 22.64
N THR A 590 17.57 -22.89 22.37
CA THR A 590 18.08 -24.02 23.16
C THR A 590 19.54 -24.32 22.83
N SER A 591 19.96 -24.20 21.57
CA SER A 591 21.32 -24.49 21.13
C SER A 591 22.16 -23.23 20.91
N LEU A 592 23.31 -23.16 21.58
CA LEU A 592 24.33 -22.13 21.35
C LEU A 592 24.94 -22.21 19.95
N GLU A 593 25.03 -23.41 19.37
CA GLU A 593 25.55 -23.62 18.02
C GLU A 593 24.63 -22.99 16.98
N THR A 594 23.30 -23.14 17.14
CA THR A 594 22.32 -22.44 16.32
C THR A 594 22.50 -20.92 16.38
N VAL A 595 22.72 -20.37 17.59
CA VAL A 595 22.98 -18.93 17.76
C VAL A 595 24.29 -18.51 17.09
N LYS A 596 25.37 -19.28 17.23
CA LYS A 596 26.65 -19.01 16.56
C LYS A 596 26.50 -19.02 15.04
N HIS A 597 25.78 -20.00 14.49
CA HIS A 597 25.49 -20.08 13.07
C HIS A 597 24.69 -18.85 12.59
N MET A 598 23.62 -18.47 13.30
CA MET A 598 22.84 -17.28 12.97
C MET A 598 23.68 -16.00 12.99
N VAL A 599 24.58 -15.85 13.97
CA VAL A 599 25.50 -14.71 14.06
C VAL A 599 26.47 -14.69 12.88
N GLN A 600 27.07 -15.83 12.56
CA GLN A 600 28.00 -15.95 11.43
C GLN A 600 27.31 -15.60 10.10
N GLU A 601 26.16 -16.20 9.84
CA GLU A 601 25.34 -15.91 8.65
C GLU A 601 24.94 -14.43 8.57
N THR A 602 24.60 -13.83 9.71
CA THR A 602 24.24 -12.40 9.77
C THR A 602 25.41 -11.52 9.35
N LEU A 603 26.60 -11.77 9.91
CA LEU A 603 27.79 -10.98 9.62
C LEU A 603 28.29 -11.20 8.17
N SER A 604 28.16 -12.40 7.62
CA SER A 604 28.64 -12.72 6.27
C SER A 604 27.66 -12.40 5.16
N THR A 605 26.35 -12.43 5.42
CA THR A 605 25.31 -12.32 4.39
C THR A 605 24.41 -11.11 4.63
N TYR A 606 23.77 -10.99 5.80
CA TYR A 606 22.78 -9.92 6.05
C TYR A 606 23.42 -8.54 6.17
N VAL A 607 24.61 -8.43 6.75
CA VAL A 607 25.37 -7.18 6.80
C VAL A 607 25.81 -6.74 5.40
N GLU A 608 26.29 -7.67 4.57
CA GLU A 608 26.65 -7.41 3.16
C GLU A 608 25.43 -6.97 2.35
N LEU A 609 24.26 -7.58 2.57
CA LEU A 609 23.00 -7.18 1.95
C LEU A 609 22.62 -5.74 2.35
N ALA A 610 22.70 -5.39 3.63
CA ALA A 610 22.42 -4.04 4.10
C ALA A 610 23.40 -2.99 3.53
N GLU A 611 24.66 -3.36 3.31
CA GLU A 611 25.65 -2.52 2.62
C GLU A 611 25.29 -2.29 1.15
N ARG A 612 24.89 -3.34 0.43
CA ARG A 612 24.43 -3.23 -0.97
C ARG A 612 23.18 -2.37 -1.11
N LEU A 613 22.30 -2.38 -0.10
CA LEU A 613 21.15 -1.48 0.00
C LEU A 613 21.51 -0.04 0.40
N GLN A 614 22.80 0.26 0.61
CA GLN A 614 23.29 1.57 1.07
C GLN A 614 22.58 2.04 2.35
N SER A 615 22.27 1.10 3.25
CA SER A 615 21.50 1.33 4.48
C SER A 615 22.40 1.19 5.72
N PRO A 616 23.22 2.21 6.05
CA PRO A 616 24.20 2.11 7.14
C PRO A 616 23.54 1.92 8.50
N GLU A 617 22.32 2.42 8.69
CA GLU A 617 21.57 2.27 9.95
C GLU A 617 21.22 0.79 10.21
N ILE A 618 20.72 0.08 9.19
CA ILE A 618 20.37 -1.34 9.28
C ILE A 618 21.63 -2.19 9.44
N LYS A 619 22.69 -1.88 8.68
CA LYS A 619 24.00 -2.53 8.81
C LYS A 619 24.53 -2.47 10.24
N ASN A 620 24.51 -1.28 10.83
CA ASN A 620 24.98 -1.05 12.19
C ASN A 620 24.11 -1.79 13.22
N LEU A 621 22.79 -1.79 13.02
CA LEU A 621 21.86 -2.53 13.87
C LEU A 621 22.13 -4.04 13.82
N LEU A 622 22.25 -4.63 12.64
CA LEU A 622 22.57 -6.05 12.45
C LEU A 622 23.89 -6.44 13.13
N THR A 623 24.92 -5.62 12.95
CA THR A 623 26.24 -5.84 13.57
C THR A 623 26.14 -5.78 15.09
N TYR A 624 25.37 -4.82 15.62
CA TYR A 624 25.15 -4.66 17.06
C TYR A 624 24.41 -5.86 17.66
N VAL A 625 23.27 -6.26 17.07
CA VAL A 625 22.48 -7.38 17.60
C VAL A 625 23.22 -8.71 17.48
N ALA A 626 24.02 -8.91 16.44
CA ALA A 626 24.85 -10.10 16.28
C ALA A 626 25.92 -10.23 17.38
N LYS A 627 26.63 -9.15 17.71
CA LYS A 627 27.60 -9.12 18.82
C LYS A 627 26.91 -9.40 20.16
N LYS A 628 25.80 -8.71 20.42
CA LYS A 628 25.01 -8.88 21.66
C LYS A 628 24.47 -10.31 21.81
N ALA A 629 24.00 -10.92 20.73
CA ALA A 629 23.52 -12.30 20.75
C ALA A 629 24.63 -13.29 21.15
N LEU A 630 25.84 -13.09 20.65
CA LEU A 630 26.99 -13.94 20.95
C LEU A 630 27.47 -13.78 22.41
N GLU A 631 27.43 -12.57 22.95
CA GLU A 631 27.70 -12.30 24.38
C GLU A 631 26.68 -12.98 25.29
N ASN A 632 25.40 -12.87 24.94
CA ASN A 632 24.31 -13.48 25.71
C ASN A 632 24.35 -15.01 25.66
N GLY A 633 24.70 -15.59 24.50
CA GLY A 633 24.83 -17.04 24.35
C GLY A 633 25.97 -17.64 25.18
N ARG A 634 27.01 -16.87 25.51
CA ARG A 634 28.12 -17.31 26.39
C ARG A 634 27.79 -17.29 27.88
N LYS A 635 26.70 -16.62 28.27
CA LYS A 635 26.26 -16.48 29.67
C LYS A 635 25.25 -17.55 30.10
N LYS A 636 24.70 -18.30 29.15
CA LYS A 636 24.05 -19.59 29.40
C LYS A 636 25.14 -20.64 29.52
#